data_AF-A0A101XXI6-F1
#
_entry.id   AF-A0A101XXI6-F1
#
_cell.length_a   1.000
_cell.length_b   1.000
_cell.length_c   1.000
_cell.angle_alpha   90.00
_cell.angle_beta   90.00
_cell.angle_gamma   90.00
#
_symmetry.space_group_name_H-M   'P 1'
#
loop_
_entity.id
_entity.type
_entity.pdbx_description
1 polymer ?
#
loop_
_entity_poly.entity_id
_entity_poly.type
_entity_poly.pdbx_seq_one_letter_code
_entity_poly.pdbx_strand_id
1 'polypeptide(L)'
;MKKKFKVKSISLLSTAALLGALVPHTSAAESLTDISNSYAKDAIIELVEKGIINGTGDGKFNPTSNIKRQDFAIILAKALNLDLSNPPQSSTFTDVPVNSYAFSAVEAAVKAGLFKGMGNGTFGANQSLTREQMAVIFVNALGVNSTGKGQSLIFSDANSIASWAKDAVGAAVELGLMKGNPDGTFNPVNNASRQDVAIVASKFLTEKTKIDEQKSVTPTPTPTTTPTPTTTPTPTPISTPTTTTAPTPVATPIPTPIPTSTPIPTPTPTPISTPTTTPAPTPTPTPQNTVDLEAATKVKDQIAALPAKAEVTLAYKTAVVNTRTDFDALTPVQKILVGDITRLTDAEAAIAELEAQAALDLAAATKVKDQIAALPAKAEVTLANKTAVVKARMDFNHLTPAQKTLVGDISKLTDAEAAIAELELVAMAKQNLNVTYNGTDDKVTLPSVQDGAAVTWILKDSVQSSIVNISTGSITRAGLPANTDVVLIATITSGTVSDTKEFTINVQAENIEPESITSKGITNFDFSSEYATQARKESKKITSTDFQSNPKHFTISDGTVTIPVDLTWNIPLNGFSSGQVLGSAVDSFIQDYYNAHGINLGNRTVAGMGFGDTFFITTFKTGSDASITLGGNDWSFFFDNNHYTGTDEDRSKNRTFNVSDGTNTATILLEWEYLDMDDLVSDLNYQLTSVSVTAKKVNDTQFQLVANSAEITITITGTDKSQFFEN
;
A
#
# COMPACT_ATOMS: atom_id res chain seq x y z
N MET A 1 33.15 -14.38 -75.20
CA MET A 1 32.28 -15.53 -75.54
C MET A 1 31.05 -15.51 -74.64
N LYS A 2 29.85 -15.47 -75.24
CA LYS A 2 28.54 -15.43 -74.56
C LYS A 2 28.02 -16.86 -74.35
N LYS A 3 27.50 -17.19 -73.17
CA LYS A 3 26.45 -18.22 -72.96
C LYS A 3 25.57 -17.73 -71.80
N LYS A 4 24.48 -16.99 -72.04
CA LYS A 4 23.14 -17.40 -72.48
C LYS A 4 22.52 -18.52 -71.63
N PHE A 5 21.71 -18.08 -70.68
CA PHE A 5 20.54 -18.77 -70.12
C PHE A 5 19.61 -19.28 -71.22
N LYS A 6 19.04 -20.48 -71.03
CA LYS A 6 17.75 -20.88 -71.58
C LYS A 6 17.03 -21.80 -70.60
N VAL A 7 15.85 -21.33 -70.18
CA VAL A 7 14.80 -21.99 -69.41
C VAL A 7 13.93 -22.84 -70.35
N LYS A 8 13.35 -23.94 -69.83
CA LYS A 8 12.06 -24.64 -70.16
C LYS A 8 12.21 -26.13 -69.78
N SER A 9 11.27 -26.87 -69.18
CA SER A 9 9.90 -26.68 -68.68
C SER A 9 9.53 -27.89 -67.79
N ILE A 10 8.75 -27.63 -66.72
CA ILE A 10 7.57 -28.35 -66.17
C ILE A 10 7.32 -29.82 -66.56
N SER A 11 7.18 -30.70 -65.54
CA SER A 11 6.12 -31.76 -65.36
C SER A 11 6.50 -32.68 -64.17
N LEU A 12 6.02 -32.43 -62.94
CA LEU A 12 4.89 -33.10 -62.26
C LEU A 12 4.86 -34.64 -62.29
N LEU A 13 4.86 -35.24 -61.08
CA LEU A 13 4.17 -36.44 -60.55
C LEU A 13 5.08 -37.16 -59.51
N SER A 14 5.09 -36.72 -58.25
CA SER A 14 4.22 -37.18 -57.14
C SER A 14 4.44 -38.65 -56.72
N THR A 15 5.24 -38.86 -55.68
CA THR A 15 5.10 -39.97 -54.72
C THR A 15 5.41 -39.42 -53.32
N ALA A 16 4.33 -39.18 -52.56
CA ALA A 16 4.38 -38.85 -51.16
C ALA A 16 4.60 -40.15 -50.36
N ALA A 17 5.84 -40.37 -49.91
CA ALA A 17 6.14 -41.26 -48.80
C ALA A 17 6.42 -40.36 -47.58
N LEU A 18 5.36 -40.03 -46.85
CA LEU A 18 5.44 -39.27 -45.61
C LEU A 18 5.94 -40.22 -44.50
N LEU A 19 7.25 -40.48 -44.46
CA LEU A 19 7.91 -40.92 -43.24
C LEU A 19 7.88 -39.74 -42.26
N GLY A 20 6.88 -39.72 -41.39
CA GLY A 20 6.87 -38.87 -40.21
C GLY A 20 7.98 -39.33 -39.26
N ALA A 21 9.19 -38.83 -39.47
CA ALA A 21 10.19 -38.81 -38.41
C ALA A 21 9.56 -38.09 -37.21
N LEU A 22 9.53 -38.75 -36.06
CA LEU A 22 9.33 -38.11 -34.76
C LEU A 22 10.33 -36.96 -34.66
N VAL A 23 9.89 -35.75 -34.95
CA VAL A 23 10.57 -34.55 -34.47
C VAL A 23 10.19 -34.48 -32.99
N PRO A 24 11.13 -34.61 -32.04
CA PRO A 24 10.81 -34.32 -30.65
C PRO A 24 10.24 -32.91 -30.61
N HIS A 25 8.99 -32.77 -30.18
CA HIS A 25 8.45 -31.47 -29.81
C HIS A 25 9.18 -31.05 -28.54
N THR A 26 10.35 -30.45 -28.72
CA THR A 26 11.03 -29.67 -27.68
C THR A 26 10.04 -28.62 -27.20
N SER A 27 9.63 -28.73 -25.93
CA SER A 27 8.83 -27.72 -25.25
C SER A 27 9.48 -26.35 -25.46
N ALA A 28 8.68 -25.34 -25.79
CA ALA A 28 9.16 -23.99 -26.12
C ALA A 28 10.05 -23.38 -25.02
N ALA A 29 9.87 -23.81 -23.76
CA ALA A 29 10.67 -23.39 -22.61
C ALA A 29 12.15 -23.85 -22.66
N GLU A 30 12.49 -24.90 -23.41
CA GLU A 30 13.90 -25.35 -23.58
C GLU A 30 14.62 -24.64 -24.74
N SER A 31 13.92 -23.86 -25.56
CA SER A 31 14.47 -23.26 -26.78
C SER A 31 15.10 -21.87 -26.59
N LEU A 32 14.75 -21.16 -25.51
CA LEU A 32 15.19 -19.77 -25.26
C LEU A 32 16.21 -19.71 -24.12
N THR A 33 17.46 -19.42 -24.46
CA THR A 33 18.63 -19.50 -23.57
C THR A 33 18.85 -18.28 -22.67
N ASP A 34 18.19 -17.16 -22.97
CA ASP A 34 18.48 -15.84 -22.37
C ASP A 34 17.34 -15.26 -21.53
N ILE A 35 16.29 -16.04 -21.25
CA ILE A 35 15.11 -15.57 -20.50
C ILE A 35 15.16 -15.88 -19.01
N SER A 36 16.13 -16.68 -18.53
CA SER A 36 16.19 -17.16 -17.14
C SER A 36 16.21 -16.04 -16.10
N ASN A 37 16.82 -14.90 -16.43
CA ASN A 37 16.91 -13.72 -15.54
C ASN A 37 15.89 -12.64 -15.86
N SER A 38 14.98 -12.86 -16.82
CA SER A 38 13.94 -11.89 -17.14
C SER A 38 12.78 -12.02 -16.14
N TYR A 39 12.35 -10.90 -15.58
CA TYR A 39 11.13 -10.85 -14.75
C TYR A 39 9.87 -11.20 -15.56
N ALA A 40 9.95 -11.20 -16.90
CA ALA A 40 8.86 -11.55 -17.79
C ALA A 40 8.89 -13.00 -18.26
N LYS A 41 9.77 -13.86 -17.69
CA LYS A 41 9.99 -15.23 -18.14
C LYS A 41 8.69 -16.01 -18.37
N ASP A 42 7.78 -16.00 -17.42
CA ASP A 42 6.52 -16.76 -17.52
C ASP A 42 5.63 -16.23 -18.64
N ALA A 43 5.47 -14.90 -18.75
CA ALA A 43 4.69 -14.29 -19.84
C ALA A 43 5.34 -14.51 -21.22
N ILE A 44 6.68 -14.53 -21.29
CA ILE A 44 7.41 -14.85 -22.51
C ILE A 44 7.10 -16.28 -22.93
N ILE A 45 7.21 -17.25 -22.01
CA ILE A 45 6.91 -18.66 -22.29
C ILE A 45 5.47 -18.82 -22.74
N GLU A 46 4.51 -18.24 -22.01
CA GLU A 46 3.08 -18.31 -22.34
C GLU A 46 2.81 -17.81 -23.78
N LEU A 47 3.33 -16.63 -24.13
CA LEU A 47 3.07 -16.03 -25.43
C LEU A 47 3.80 -16.76 -26.57
N VAL A 48 4.96 -17.37 -26.30
CA VAL A 48 5.69 -18.20 -27.27
C VAL A 48 4.92 -19.50 -27.51
N GLU A 49 4.41 -20.15 -26.46
CA GLU A 49 3.61 -21.37 -26.56
C GLU A 49 2.29 -21.12 -27.31
N LYS A 50 1.67 -19.95 -27.11
CA LYS A 50 0.49 -19.50 -27.88
C LYS A 50 0.84 -19.06 -29.31
N GLY A 51 2.12 -19.03 -29.69
CA GLY A 51 2.59 -18.59 -31.02
C GLY A 51 2.43 -17.10 -31.30
N ILE A 52 2.17 -16.29 -30.27
CA ILE A 52 1.89 -14.85 -30.35
C ILE A 52 3.18 -14.04 -30.50
N ILE A 53 4.20 -14.38 -29.71
CA ILE A 53 5.53 -13.77 -29.79
C ILE A 53 6.58 -14.82 -30.14
N ASN A 54 7.56 -14.44 -30.95
CA ASN A 54 8.67 -15.31 -31.33
C ASN A 54 9.99 -14.76 -30.78
N GLY A 55 10.96 -15.64 -30.56
CA GLY A 55 12.36 -15.25 -30.32
C GLY A 55 12.96 -14.51 -31.52
N THR A 56 14.12 -13.90 -31.32
CA THR A 56 14.83 -13.14 -32.36
C THR A 56 15.72 -13.99 -33.26
N GLY A 57 15.80 -15.30 -33.01
CA GLY A 57 16.72 -16.24 -33.67
C GLY A 57 17.75 -16.82 -32.69
N ASP A 58 18.50 -17.84 -33.12
CA ASP A 58 19.61 -18.47 -32.37
C ASP A 58 19.27 -18.96 -30.95
N GLY A 59 18.01 -19.33 -30.71
CA GLY A 59 17.54 -19.72 -29.38
C GLY A 59 17.55 -18.59 -28.37
N LYS A 60 17.35 -17.33 -28.82
CA LYS A 60 17.30 -16.14 -27.96
C LYS A 60 16.01 -15.35 -28.13
N PHE A 61 15.57 -14.73 -27.05
CA PHE A 61 14.43 -13.82 -27.02
C PHE A 61 14.82 -12.35 -27.00
N ASN A 62 16.01 -12.04 -26.46
CA ASN A 62 16.53 -10.71 -26.16
C ASN A 62 15.57 -9.84 -25.32
N PRO A 63 15.32 -10.22 -24.04
CA PRO A 63 14.29 -9.60 -23.20
C PRO A 63 14.40 -8.07 -23.09
N THR A 64 15.62 -7.55 -22.91
CA THR A 64 15.88 -6.12 -22.67
C THR A 64 15.96 -5.28 -23.94
N SER A 65 15.94 -5.90 -25.13
CA SER A 65 15.98 -5.15 -26.38
C SER A 65 14.68 -4.40 -26.64
N ASN A 66 14.78 -3.21 -27.23
CA ASN A 66 13.61 -2.42 -27.60
C ASN A 66 12.80 -3.14 -28.68
N ILE A 67 11.48 -3.12 -28.56
CA ILE A 67 10.62 -3.72 -29.58
C ILE A 67 10.45 -2.79 -30.78
N LYS A 68 10.49 -3.33 -31.99
CA LYS A 68 10.15 -2.58 -33.20
C LYS A 68 8.63 -2.51 -33.37
N ARG A 69 8.15 -1.41 -33.94
CA ARG A 69 6.72 -1.16 -34.19
C ARG A 69 6.07 -2.25 -35.06
N GLN A 70 6.77 -2.77 -36.06
CA GLN A 70 6.28 -3.88 -36.89
C GLN A 70 6.15 -5.20 -36.13
N ASP A 71 7.08 -5.48 -35.21
CA ASP A 71 7.03 -6.71 -34.40
C ASP A 71 5.89 -6.64 -33.39
N PHE A 72 5.64 -5.46 -32.83
CA PHE A 72 4.48 -5.23 -31.97
C PHE A 72 3.14 -5.35 -32.72
N ALA A 73 3.08 -4.92 -33.98
CA ALA A 73 1.90 -5.14 -34.82
C ALA A 73 1.64 -6.63 -35.07
N ILE A 74 2.69 -7.43 -35.29
CA ILE A 74 2.58 -8.89 -35.38
C ILE A 74 2.02 -9.49 -34.09
N ILE A 75 2.55 -9.09 -32.94
CA ILE A 75 2.09 -9.56 -31.62
C ILE A 75 0.61 -9.27 -31.44
N LEU A 76 0.16 -8.04 -31.69
CA LEU A 76 -1.25 -7.68 -31.52
C LEU A 76 -2.17 -8.37 -32.52
N ALA A 77 -1.77 -8.47 -33.78
CA ALA A 77 -2.57 -9.15 -34.79
C ALA A 77 -2.77 -10.63 -34.45
N LYS A 78 -1.74 -11.29 -33.93
CA LYS A 78 -1.83 -12.67 -33.45
C LYS A 78 -2.61 -12.79 -32.14
N ALA A 79 -2.38 -11.91 -31.18
CA ALA A 79 -3.08 -11.90 -29.90
C ALA A 79 -4.60 -11.74 -30.06
N LEU A 80 -5.02 -10.95 -31.05
CA LEU A 80 -6.42 -10.73 -31.41
C LEU A 80 -6.96 -11.72 -32.46
N ASN A 81 -6.14 -12.69 -32.88
CA ASN A 81 -6.47 -13.66 -33.91
C ASN A 81 -7.06 -13.02 -35.20
N LEU A 82 -6.43 -11.94 -35.68
CA LEU A 82 -6.84 -11.25 -36.90
C LEU A 82 -6.57 -12.13 -38.13
N ASP A 83 -7.36 -11.96 -39.18
CA ASP A 83 -7.14 -12.65 -40.46
C ASP A 83 -5.86 -12.15 -41.14
N LEU A 84 -4.84 -13.01 -41.17
CA LEU A 84 -3.56 -12.78 -41.85
C LEU A 84 -3.48 -13.48 -43.21
N SER A 85 -4.47 -14.31 -43.55
CA SER A 85 -4.47 -15.15 -44.75
C SER A 85 -4.88 -14.40 -46.01
N ASN A 86 -5.57 -13.26 -45.87
CA ASN A 86 -6.09 -12.48 -46.98
C ASN A 86 -5.61 -11.01 -46.96
N PRO A 87 -4.28 -10.73 -47.03
CA PRO A 87 -3.79 -9.37 -47.10
C PRO A 87 -4.11 -8.70 -48.47
N PRO A 88 -4.13 -7.35 -48.54
CA PRO A 88 -4.30 -6.65 -49.80
C PRO A 88 -3.17 -6.96 -50.78
N GLN A 89 -3.43 -6.83 -52.09
CA GLN A 89 -2.45 -7.11 -53.15
C GLN A 89 -1.35 -6.05 -53.27
N SER A 90 -1.59 -4.85 -52.73
CA SER A 90 -0.64 -3.73 -52.70
C SER A 90 -0.43 -3.28 -51.27
N SER A 91 0.77 -2.81 -50.97
CA SER A 91 1.07 -2.27 -49.64
C SER A 91 0.52 -0.87 -49.43
N THR A 92 -0.06 -0.64 -48.24
CA THR A 92 -0.50 0.66 -47.75
C THR A 92 0.70 1.55 -47.37
N PHE A 93 1.84 0.95 -47.01
CA PHE A 93 3.02 1.68 -46.52
C PHE A 93 4.28 1.35 -47.31
N THR A 94 4.98 2.39 -47.75
CA THR A 94 6.21 2.29 -48.55
C THR A 94 7.35 1.57 -47.83
N ASP A 95 7.42 1.64 -46.50
CA ASP A 95 8.42 1.00 -45.66
C ASP A 95 8.01 -0.41 -45.16
N VAL A 96 6.84 -0.91 -45.58
CA VAL A 96 6.39 -2.29 -45.36
C VAL A 96 6.01 -2.91 -46.71
N PRO A 97 6.98 -3.30 -47.55
CA PRO A 97 6.69 -3.87 -48.86
C PRO A 97 5.98 -5.24 -48.75
N VAL A 98 5.30 -5.67 -49.82
CA VAL A 98 4.50 -6.91 -49.86
C VAL A 98 5.28 -8.19 -49.52
N ASN A 99 6.61 -8.17 -49.64
CA ASN A 99 7.50 -9.28 -49.29
C ASN A 99 8.05 -9.20 -47.85
N SER A 100 7.64 -8.20 -47.06
CA SER A 100 8.01 -8.09 -45.65
C SER A 100 7.32 -9.17 -44.81
N TYR A 101 8.04 -9.73 -43.83
CA TYR A 101 7.47 -10.69 -42.88
C TYR A 101 6.34 -10.09 -42.02
N ALA A 102 6.34 -8.76 -41.86
CA ALA A 102 5.32 -8.03 -41.10
C ALA A 102 4.13 -7.60 -41.97
N PHE A 103 4.18 -7.79 -43.30
CA PHE A 103 3.22 -7.23 -44.25
C PHE A 103 1.76 -7.57 -43.88
N SER A 104 1.42 -8.85 -43.82
CA SER A 104 0.05 -9.27 -43.52
C SER A 104 -0.44 -8.79 -42.16
N ALA A 105 0.43 -8.81 -41.14
CA ALA A 105 0.06 -8.40 -39.80
C ALA A 105 -0.14 -6.89 -39.68
N VAL A 106 0.70 -6.09 -40.33
CA VAL A 106 0.56 -4.62 -40.36
C VAL A 106 -0.73 -4.22 -41.06
N GLU A 107 -1.01 -4.79 -42.23
CA GLU A 107 -2.26 -4.51 -42.96
C GLU A 107 -3.49 -4.93 -42.15
N ALA A 108 -3.47 -6.11 -41.51
CA ALA A 108 -4.57 -6.57 -40.66
C ALA A 108 -4.77 -5.65 -39.43
N ALA A 109 -3.70 -5.27 -38.76
CA ALA A 109 -3.77 -4.41 -37.58
C ALA A 109 -4.24 -2.98 -37.92
N VAL A 110 -3.88 -2.46 -39.09
CA VAL A 110 -4.37 -1.16 -39.60
C VAL A 110 -5.83 -1.25 -40.01
N LYS A 111 -6.24 -2.33 -40.70
CA LYS A 111 -7.65 -2.59 -41.03
C LYS A 111 -8.52 -2.72 -39.79
N ALA A 112 -7.99 -3.31 -38.73
CA ALA A 112 -8.64 -3.41 -37.42
C ALA A 112 -8.61 -2.09 -36.61
N GLY A 113 -8.00 -1.02 -37.13
CA GLY A 113 -7.93 0.29 -36.49
C GLY A 113 -6.95 0.39 -35.32
N LEU A 114 -6.11 -0.64 -35.11
CA LEU A 114 -5.17 -0.71 -33.98
C LEU A 114 -3.95 0.19 -34.20
N PHE A 115 -3.55 0.36 -35.47
CA PHE A 115 -2.45 1.25 -35.86
C PHE A 115 -2.91 2.28 -36.87
N LYS A 116 -2.27 3.44 -36.80
CA LYS A 116 -2.26 4.45 -37.86
C LYS A 116 -0.82 4.61 -38.35
N GLY A 117 -0.66 4.91 -39.64
CA GLY A 117 0.62 5.29 -40.22
C GLY A 117 1.12 6.62 -39.65
N MET A 118 2.40 6.91 -39.84
CA MET A 118 3.05 8.12 -39.33
C MET A 118 2.98 9.30 -40.32
N GLY A 119 2.15 9.20 -41.36
CA GLY A 119 2.08 10.14 -42.46
C GLY A 119 3.01 9.78 -43.62
N ASN A 120 2.86 10.48 -44.75
CA ASN A 120 3.66 10.34 -45.97
C ASN A 120 3.73 8.89 -46.53
N GLY A 121 2.72 8.07 -46.28
CA GLY A 121 2.70 6.67 -46.71
C GLY A 121 3.71 5.77 -45.99
N THR A 122 4.06 6.07 -44.73
CA THR A 122 4.99 5.28 -43.91
C THR A 122 4.33 4.74 -42.64
N PHE A 123 4.71 3.52 -42.25
CA PHE A 123 4.28 2.86 -41.02
C PHE A 123 5.23 3.13 -39.85
N GLY A 124 6.52 3.30 -40.13
CA GLY A 124 7.57 3.36 -39.12
C GLY A 124 8.07 1.99 -38.70
N ALA A 125 8.16 1.04 -39.65
CA ALA A 125 8.29 -0.38 -39.36
C ALA A 125 9.47 -0.75 -38.44
N ASN A 126 10.61 -0.08 -38.64
CA ASN A 126 11.83 -0.28 -37.86
C ASN A 126 11.98 0.63 -36.62
N GLN A 127 11.03 1.54 -36.37
CA GLN A 127 11.11 2.41 -35.21
C GLN A 127 10.76 1.66 -33.92
N SER A 128 11.41 2.03 -32.82
CA SER A 128 11.03 1.51 -31.50
C SER A 128 9.74 2.15 -31.02
N LEU A 129 8.94 1.40 -30.26
CA LEU A 129 7.72 1.93 -29.62
C LEU A 129 8.05 2.50 -28.25
N THR A 130 7.47 3.65 -27.93
CA THR A 130 7.56 4.20 -26.57
C THR A 130 6.53 3.56 -25.64
N ARG A 131 6.74 3.67 -24.33
CA ARG A 131 5.82 3.13 -23.30
C ARG A 131 4.44 3.76 -23.37
N GLU A 132 4.33 5.07 -23.63
CA GLU A 132 3.04 5.74 -23.79
C GLU A 132 2.29 5.29 -25.06
N GLN A 133 3.01 5.02 -26.16
CA GLN A 133 2.43 4.48 -27.38
C GLN A 133 1.91 3.06 -27.17
N MET A 134 2.67 2.22 -26.46
CA MET A 134 2.24 0.87 -26.10
C MET A 134 0.94 0.88 -25.28
N ALA A 135 0.83 1.77 -24.28
CA ALA A 135 -0.38 1.93 -23.48
C ALA A 135 -1.61 2.26 -24.34
N VAL A 136 -1.48 3.27 -25.21
CA VAL A 136 -2.56 3.70 -26.12
C VAL A 136 -3.04 2.58 -27.01
N ILE A 137 -2.12 1.80 -27.59
CA ILE A 137 -2.51 0.74 -28.52
C ILE A 137 -3.24 -0.39 -27.79
N PHE A 138 -2.76 -0.85 -26.63
CA PHE A 138 -3.43 -1.91 -25.87
C PHE A 138 -4.81 -1.48 -25.35
N VAL A 139 -4.94 -0.26 -24.84
CA VAL A 139 -6.22 0.26 -24.35
C VAL A 139 -7.24 0.39 -25.48
N ASN A 140 -6.81 0.89 -26.65
CA ASN A 140 -7.66 0.93 -27.84
C ASN A 140 -8.06 -0.48 -28.29
N ALA A 141 -7.13 -1.44 -28.24
CA ALA A 141 -7.39 -2.84 -28.59
C ALA A 141 -8.40 -3.52 -27.65
N LEU A 142 -8.45 -3.12 -26.37
CA LEU A 142 -9.47 -3.60 -25.41
C LEU A 142 -10.84 -2.97 -25.66
N GLY A 143 -10.89 -1.80 -26.30
CA GLY A 143 -12.14 -1.06 -26.54
C GLY A 143 -12.78 -0.53 -25.26
N VAL A 144 -11.97 -0.21 -24.25
CA VAL A 144 -12.41 0.35 -22.96
C VAL A 144 -12.46 1.88 -23.01
N ASN A 145 -13.29 2.50 -22.18
CA ASN A 145 -13.36 3.95 -22.07
C ASN A 145 -12.18 4.48 -21.22
N SER A 146 -11.31 5.29 -21.83
CA SER A 146 -10.15 5.90 -21.18
C SER A 146 -10.36 7.35 -20.74
N THR A 147 -11.48 7.98 -21.09
CA THR A 147 -11.72 9.42 -20.87
C THR A 147 -11.62 9.80 -19.39
N GLY A 148 -10.78 10.79 -19.09
CA GLY A 148 -10.58 11.34 -17.75
C GLY A 148 -9.74 10.48 -16.80
N LYS A 149 -9.34 9.27 -17.21
CA LYS A 149 -8.52 8.36 -16.38
C LYS A 149 -7.09 8.86 -16.17
N GLY A 150 -6.62 9.81 -16.99
CA GLY A 150 -5.30 10.42 -16.84
C GLY A 150 -5.16 11.34 -15.62
N GLN A 151 -6.27 11.72 -14.97
CA GLN A 151 -6.28 12.62 -13.81
C GLN A 151 -5.83 11.95 -12.51
N SER A 152 -5.94 10.62 -12.44
CA SER A 152 -5.59 9.81 -11.26
C SER A 152 -4.14 9.29 -11.28
N LEU A 153 -3.33 9.73 -12.25
CA LEU A 153 -1.94 9.33 -12.36
C LEU A 153 -1.08 10.01 -11.30
N ILE A 154 -0.43 9.21 -10.45
CA ILE A 154 0.42 9.66 -9.32
C ILE A 154 1.93 9.61 -9.62
N PHE A 155 2.32 9.52 -10.89
CA PHE A 155 3.73 9.45 -11.27
C PHE A 155 4.41 10.83 -11.21
N SER A 156 5.67 10.86 -10.77
CA SER A 156 6.45 12.11 -10.68
C SER A 156 6.69 12.77 -12.04
N ASP A 157 6.71 11.98 -13.12
CA ASP A 157 6.84 12.40 -14.51
C ASP A 157 5.51 12.37 -15.28
N ALA A 158 4.36 12.36 -14.59
CA ALA A 158 3.03 12.33 -15.24
C ALA A 158 2.80 13.50 -16.21
N ASN A 159 3.48 14.64 -15.99
CA ASN A 159 3.45 15.80 -16.88
C ASN A 159 4.27 15.62 -18.17
N SER A 160 5.17 14.63 -18.22
CA SER A 160 5.92 14.26 -19.42
C SER A 160 5.15 13.29 -20.33
N ILE A 161 4.00 12.77 -19.88
CA ILE A 161 3.12 11.96 -20.71
C ILE A 161 2.41 12.88 -21.69
N ALA A 162 2.47 12.58 -22.98
CA ALA A 162 1.84 13.41 -23.97
C ALA A 162 0.31 13.48 -23.77
N SER A 163 -0.29 14.65 -24.01
CA SER A 163 -1.72 14.87 -23.76
C SER A 163 -2.63 13.86 -24.46
N TRP A 164 -2.25 13.37 -25.65
CA TRP A 164 -3.00 12.36 -26.40
C TRP A 164 -2.90 10.94 -25.81
N ALA A 165 -1.89 10.67 -24.99
CA ALA A 165 -1.65 9.37 -24.35
C ALA A 165 -2.13 9.32 -22.89
N LYS A 166 -2.27 10.47 -22.24
CA LYS A 166 -2.48 10.60 -20.79
C LYS A 166 -3.64 9.76 -20.26
N ASP A 167 -4.79 9.85 -20.92
CA ASP A 167 -5.99 9.09 -20.54
C ASP A 167 -5.84 7.58 -20.75
N ALA A 168 -5.20 7.16 -21.84
CA ALA A 168 -4.94 5.75 -22.07
C ALA A 168 -3.88 5.19 -21.11
N VAL A 169 -2.86 5.97 -20.73
CA VAL A 169 -1.90 5.56 -19.69
C VAL A 169 -2.62 5.40 -18.35
N GLY A 170 -3.53 6.32 -18.00
CA GLY A 170 -4.41 6.19 -16.84
C GLY A 170 -5.20 4.88 -16.84
N ALA A 171 -5.91 4.60 -17.93
CA ALA A 171 -6.68 3.37 -18.09
C ALA A 171 -5.82 2.09 -18.05
N ALA A 172 -4.64 2.11 -18.69
CA ALA A 172 -3.72 0.97 -18.70
C ALA A 172 -3.16 0.66 -17.29
N VAL A 173 -2.96 1.69 -16.46
CA VAL A 173 -2.50 1.54 -15.07
C VAL A 173 -3.64 1.06 -14.18
N GLU A 174 -4.84 1.62 -14.32
CA GLU A 174 -6.02 1.21 -13.56
C GLU A 174 -6.40 -0.26 -13.83
N LEU A 175 -6.33 -0.69 -15.08
CA LEU A 175 -6.57 -2.10 -15.47
C LEU A 175 -5.40 -3.03 -15.09
N GLY A 176 -4.33 -2.51 -14.48
CA GLY A 176 -3.16 -3.28 -14.06
C GLY A 176 -2.31 -3.81 -15.22
N LEU A 177 -2.56 -3.38 -16.47
CA LEU A 177 -1.80 -3.78 -17.66
C LEU A 177 -0.35 -3.27 -17.56
N MET A 178 -0.19 -2.00 -17.19
CA MET A 178 1.10 -1.33 -17.04
C MET A 178 1.27 -0.79 -15.62
N LYS A 179 2.53 -0.68 -15.18
CA LYS A 179 2.90 -0.08 -13.89
C LYS A 179 4.07 0.89 -14.05
N GLY A 180 4.17 1.84 -13.14
CA GLY A 180 5.35 2.69 -13.00
C GLY A 180 6.57 1.93 -12.48
N ASN A 181 7.71 2.59 -12.52
CA ASN A 181 8.98 2.10 -11.99
C ASN A 181 9.06 2.34 -10.47
N PRO A 182 9.93 1.62 -9.74
CA PRO A 182 10.08 1.79 -8.29
C PRO A 182 10.50 3.20 -7.84
N ASP A 183 11.08 4.00 -8.73
CA ASP A 183 11.44 5.41 -8.49
C ASP A 183 10.26 6.39 -8.58
N GLY A 184 9.04 5.88 -8.80
CA GLY A 184 7.82 6.68 -8.91
C GLY A 184 7.57 7.27 -10.32
N THR A 185 8.38 6.94 -11.32
CA THR A 185 8.22 7.41 -12.71
C THR A 185 7.45 6.41 -13.59
N PHE A 186 6.83 6.88 -14.67
CA PHE A 186 6.27 6.04 -15.73
C PHE A 186 7.25 5.85 -16.91
N ASN A 187 8.10 6.84 -17.16
CA ASN A 187 9.01 6.97 -18.29
C ASN A 187 8.31 6.90 -19.66
N PRO A 188 7.38 7.82 -19.99
CA PRO A 188 6.49 7.72 -21.15
C PRO A 188 7.21 7.65 -22.50
N VAL A 189 8.30 8.41 -22.65
CA VAL A 189 9.07 8.53 -23.89
C VAL A 189 10.14 7.45 -24.06
N ASN A 190 10.41 6.66 -23.00
CA ASN A 190 11.37 5.56 -23.10
C ASN A 190 10.80 4.45 -23.99
N ASN A 191 11.68 3.80 -24.75
CA ASN A 191 11.30 2.67 -25.58
C ASN A 191 10.88 1.47 -24.73
N ALA A 192 9.82 0.79 -25.14
CA ALA A 192 9.35 -0.43 -24.51
C ALA A 192 10.28 -1.59 -24.87
N SER A 193 10.75 -2.31 -23.85
CA SER A 193 11.53 -3.52 -24.04
C SER A 193 10.63 -4.70 -24.43
N ARG A 194 11.18 -5.73 -25.06
CA ARG A 194 10.43 -6.94 -25.45
C ARG A 194 9.83 -7.67 -24.24
N GLN A 195 10.51 -7.64 -23.09
CA GLN A 195 9.99 -8.21 -21.84
C GLN A 195 8.85 -7.39 -21.23
N ASP A 196 8.87 -6.05 -21.33
CA ASP A 196 7.72 -5.21 -20.94
C ASP A 196 6.50 -5.56 -21.79
N VAL A 197 6.69 -5.66 -23.11
CA VAL A 197 5.62 -6.01 -24.05
C VAL A 197 5.04 -7.38 -23.74
N ALA A 198 5.87 -8.37 -23.42
CA ALA A 198 5.40 -9.71 -23.10
C ALA A 198 4.49 -9.71 -21.87
N ILE A 199 4.87 -9.02 -20.79
CA ILE A 199 4.02 -8.86 -19.60
C ILE A 199 2.69 -8.20 -19.96
N VAL A 200 2.74 -7.07 -20.68
CA VAL A 200 1.54 -6.30 -20.99
C VAL A 200 0.62 -7.08 -21.93
N ALA A 201 1.16 -7.80 -22.92
CA ALA A 201 0.40 -8.62 -23.85
C ALA A 201 -0.27 -9.83 -23.16
N SER A 202 0.42 -10.52 -22.25
CA SER A 202 -0.16 -11.62 -21.45
C SER A 202 -1.33 -11.11 -20.60
N LYS A 203 -1.14 -9.99 -19.89
CA LYS A 203 -2.21 -9.34 -19.11
C LYS A 203 -3.37 -8.87 -19.98
N PHE A 204 -3.07 -8.30 -21.15
CA PHE A 204 -4.07 -7.89 -22.13
C PHE A 204 -4.96 -9.06 -22.57
N LEU A 205 -4.39 -10.24 -22.86
CA LEU A 205 -5.18 -11.42 -23.23
C LEU A 205 -6.12 -11.86 -22.10
N THR A 206 -5.60 -11.84 -20.87
CA THR A 206 -6.38 -12.16 -19.67
C THR A 206 -7.55 -11.19 -19.52
N GLU A 207 -7.30 -9.89 -19.61
CA GLU A 207 -8.33 -8.86 -19.44
C GLU A 207 -9.34 -8.84 -20.59
N LYS A 208 -8.87 -9.06 -21.83
CA LYS A 208 -9.73 -9.17 -23.01
C LYS A 208 -10.72 -10.33 -22.87
N THR A 209 -10.28 -11.46 -22.33
CA THR A 209 -11.13 -12.63 -22.06
C THR A 209 -12.23 -12.27 -21.06
N LYS A 210 -11.90 -11.60 -19.95
CA LYS A 210 -12.91 -11.15 -18.96
C LYS A 210 -13.93 -10.19 -19.57
N ILE A 211 -13.48 -9.23 -20.37
CA ILE A 211 -14.36 -8.25 -21.03
C ILE A 211 -15.30 -8.95 -22.02
N ASP A 212 -14.81 -9.95 -22.76
CA ASP A 212 -15.62 -10.71 -23.71
C ASP A 212 -16.64 -11.62 -22.98
N GLU A 213 -16.25 -12.23 -21.86
CA GLU A 213 -17.16 -13.00 -20.99
C GLU A 213 -18.26 -12.11 -20.39
N GLN A 214 -17.91 -10.90 -19.94
CA GLN A 214 -18.89 -9.92 -19.42
C GLN A 214 -19.83 -9.39 -20.51
N LYS A 215 -19.38 -9.24 -21.76
CA LYS A 215 -20.25 -8.88 -22.89
C LYS A 215 -21.18 -10.01 -23.32
N SER A 216 -20.83 -11.27 -23.03
CA SER A 216 -21.66 -12.44 -23.37
C SER A 216 -22.81 -12.71 -22.39
N VAL A 217 -22.85 -12.05 -21.23
CA VAL A 217 -23.98 -12.10 -20.27
C VAL A 217 -24.89 -10.88 -20.42
N THR A 218 -25.78 -10.90 -21.42
CA THR A 218 -26.91 -9.96 -21.49
C THR A 218 -28.07 -10.50 -20.65
N PRO A 219 -28.63 -9.76 -19.67
CA PRO A 219 -29.83 -10.18 -18.97
C PRO A 219 -31.06 -10.04 -19.89
N THR A 220 -31.87 -11.10 -19.97
CA THR A 220 -33.25 -11.01 -20.47
C THR A 220 -34.02 -9.99 -19.62
N PRO A 221 -34.76 -9.03 -20.21
CA PRO A 221 -35.43 -7.99 -19.44
C PRO A 221 -36.52 -8.59 -18.54
N THR A 222 -36.41 -8.35 -17.24
CA THR A 222 -37.47 -8.60 -16.25
C THR A 222 -38.53 -7.50 -16.40
N PRO A 223 -39.83 -7.82 -16.43
CA PRO A 223 -40.88 -6.83 -16.69
C PRO A 223 -41.04 -5.83 -15.54
N THR A 224 -41.22 -4.57 -15.91
CA THR A 224 -41.44 -3.41 -15.03
C THR A 224 -42.72 -3.55 -14.22
N THR A 225 -42.63 -3.37 -12.89
CA THR A 225 -43.79 -3.28 -11.98
C THR A 225 -44.52 -1.94 -12.12
N THR A 226 -45.78 -1.99 -12.55
CA THR A 226 -46.75 -0.88 -12.52
C THR A 226 -47.55 -0.93 -11.20
N PRO A 227 -47.87 0.20 -10.55
CA PRO A 227 -48.45 0.24 -9.20
C PRO A 227 -49.91 -0.21 -9.11
N THR A 228 -50.26 -0.76 -7.94
CA THR A 228 -51.55 -1.35 -7.52
C THR A 228 -52.67 -0.30 -7.30
N PRO A 229 -53.94 -0.65 -7.55
CA PRO A 229 -54.94 -0.86 -6.48
C PRO A 229 -55.91 -2.04 -6.82
N THR A 230 -56.81 -2.60 -6.01
CA THR A 230 -57.06 -2.85 -4.56
C THR A 230 -58.19 -3.92 -4.55
N THR A 231 -58.25 -4.72 -3.47
CA THR A 231 -59.37 -5.53 -2.90
C THR A 231 -59.85 -6.87 -3.50
N THR A 232 -59.52 -7.94 -2.77
CA THR A 232 -60.26 -9.18 -2.34
C THR A 232 -61.80 -8.99 -2.20
N PRO A 233 -62.72 -9.99 -2.43
CA PRO A 233 -62.72 -11.29 -1.72
C PRO A 233 -63.21 -12.58 -2.43
N THR A 234 -62.81 -13.70 -1.81
CA THR A 234 -63.19 -15.13 -1.95
C THR A 234 -64.71 -15.39 -1.74
N PRO A 235 -65.35 -16.37 -2.43
CA PRO A 235 -65.60 -17.73 -1.88
C PRO A 235 -65.45 -18.87 -2.94
N THR A 236 -64.78 -19.99 -2.64
CA THR A 236 -65.26 -21.25 -1.99
C THR A 236 -65.96 -22.24 -2.97
N PRO A 237 -65.66 -23.57 -2.90
CA PRO A 237 -65.76 -24.55 -3.99
C PRO A 237 -66.97 -25.50 -3.87
N ILE A 238 -66.94 -26.64 -4.62
CA ILE A 238 -67.81 -27.86 -4.61
C ILE A 238 -68.79 -27.89 -5.80
N SER A 239 -68.98 -28.98 -6.56
CA SER A 239 -68.89 -30.45 -6.36
C SER A 239 -68.45 -31.18 -7.67
N THR A 240 -67.52 -32.15 -7.69
CA THR A 240 -67.65 -33.64 -7.50
C THR A 240 -68.71 -34.34 -8.39
N PRO A 241 -68.63 -35.66 -8.77
CA PRO A 241 -67.65 -36.70 -8.39
C PRO A 241 -67.31 -37.84 -9.42
N THR A 242 -66.39 -38.72 -8.97
CA THR A 242 -66.28 -40.21 -9.14
C THR A 242 -65.75 -40.80 -10.47
N THR A 243 -64.88 -41.83 -10.52
CA THR A 243 -64.64 -43.05 -9.67
C THR A 243 -63.15 -43.51 -9.69
N THR A 244 -62.49 -43.83 -8.55
CA THR A 244 -62.28 -45.17 -7.91
C THR A 244 -61.16 -46.04 -8.55
N THR A 245 -59.89 -45.97 -8.11
CA THR A 245 -59.11 -46.79 -7.11
C THR A 245 -58.94 -48.30 -7.37
N ALA A 246 -57.68 -48.79 -7.36
CA ALA A 246 -57.24 -50.04 -6.71
C ALA A 246 -55.69 -50.17 -6.69
N PRO A 247 -55.08 -50.94 -5.74
CA PRO A 247 -53.78 -50.61 -5.13
C PRO A 247 -52.64 -51.65 -5.27
N THR A 248 -51.50 -51.27 -4.68
CA THR A 248 -50.20 -51.92 -4.38
C THR A 248 -50.25 -53.40 -3.94
N PRO A 249 -49.10 -54.13 -4.04
CA PRO A 249 -48.41 -54.53 -2.79
C PRO A 249 -46.85 -54.60 -2.85
N VAL A 250 -46.27 -54.90 -1.68
CA VAL A 250 -44.87 -54.80 -1.20
C VAL A 250 -44.28 -56.19 -0.83
N ALA A 251 -42.94 -56.35 -0.94
CA ALA A 251 -41.95 -57.30 -0.31
C ALA A 251 -42.26 -58.83 -0.24
N THR A 252 -41.37 -59.84 -0.28
CA THR A 252 -39.98 -60.18 0.21
C THR A 252 -39.68 -61.64 -0.31
N PRO A 253 -38.70 -62.49 0.11
CA PRO A 253 -37.26 -62.43 0.46
C PRO A 253 -36.35 -63.45 -0.34
N ILE A 254 -35.05 -63.45 0.01
CA ILE A 254 -33.93 -64.39 -0.34
C ILE A 254 -34.13 -65.83 0.25
N PRO A 255 -33.63 -66.92 -0.40
CA PRO A 255 -32.47 -67.68 0.12
C PRO A 255 -31.51 -68.33 -0.92
N THR A 256 -30.21 -68.29 -0.63
CA THR A 256 -29.14 -69.28 -0.97
C THR A 256 -29.17 -70.43 0.08
N PRO A 257 -28.39 -71.57 0.08
CA PRO A 257 -27.50 -72.23 -0.92
C PRO A 257 -27.54 -73.81 -1.00
N ILE A 258 -26.80 -74.42 -1.97
CA ILE A 258 -26.02 -75.74 -1.93
C ILE A 258 -26.80 -77.11 -1.90
N PRO A 259 -26.27 -78.33 -2.29
CA PRO A 259 -24.97 -78.80 -2.83
C PRO A 259 -24.98 -79.75 -4.10
N THR A 260 -23.76 -79.87 -4.64
CA THR A 260 -22.99 -81.00 -5.22
C THR A 260 -23.46 -82.47 -5.03
N SER A 261 -23.35 -83.29 -6.09
CA SER A 261 -22.72 -84.66 -6.08
C SER A 261 -22.63 -85.25 -7.51
N THR A 262 -21.43 -85.39 -8.09
CA THR A 262 -20.67 -86.66 -8.28
C THR A 262 -21.21 -87.63 -9.35
N PRO A 263 -20.40 -88.06 -10.35
CA PRO A 263 -20.60 -89.33 -11.04
C PRO A 263 -19.50 -90.35 -10.72
N ILE A 264 -19.89 -91.55 -10.27
CA ILE A 264 -19.08 -92.78 -10.03
C ILE A 264 -20.03 -93.99 -10.24
N PRO A 265 -19.63 -95.20 -10.69
CA PRO A 265 -18.67 -95.63 -11.73
C PRO A 265 -19.33 -96.67 -12.70
N THR A 266 -18.55 -97.19 -13.64
CA THR A 266 -18.80 -98.46 -14.38
C THR A 266 -18.79 -99.66 -13.41
N PRO A 267 -19.56 -100.76 -13.64
CA PRO A 267 -19.00 -101.91 -14.35
C PRO A 267 -19.98 -102.79 -15.17
N THR A 268 -19.42 -103.41 -16.22
CA THR A 268 -19.55 -104.81 -16.71
C THR A 268 -20.90 -105.54 -16.70
N PRO A 269 -21.29 -106.12 -17.85
CA PRO A 269 -21.46 -107.59 -17.88
C PRO A 269 -20.87 -108.30 -19.12
N THR A 270 -20.41 -109.52 -18.89
CA THR A 270 -20.17 -110.67 -19.81
C THR A 270 -20.93 -111.85 -19.14
N PRO A 271 -21.46 -112.93 -19.79
CA PRO A 271 -21.03 -113.53 -21.06
C PRO A 271 -22.10 -114.13 -22.03
N ILE A 272 -21.63 -114.43 -23.26
CA ILE A 272 -21.88 -115.59 -24.16
C ILE A 272 -23.31 -115.90 -24.69
N SER A 273 -23.46 -115.83 -26.04
CA SER A 273 -23.56 -117.01 -26.93
C SER A 273 -23.52 -116.64 -28.42
N THR A 274 -22.62 -117.30 -29.16
CA THR A 274 -22.42 -117.31 -30.63
C THR A 274 -23.64 -117.92 -31.37
N PRO A 275 -23.90 -117.61 -32.68
CA PRO A 275 -23.16 -118.26 -33.77
C PRO A 275 -22.80 -117.36 -35.00
N THR A 276 -21.56 -117.57 -35.46
CA THR A 276 -21.10 -117.86 -36.84
C THR A 276 -21.58 -117.04 -38.07
N THR A 277 -20.56 -116.41 -38.70
CA THR A 277 -20.25 -116.23 -40.15
C THR A 277 -21.11 -115.33 -41.05
N THR A 278 -20.48 -114.28 -41.59
CA THR A 278 -20.24 -114.04 -43.05
C THR A 278 -19.31 -112.81 -43.21
N PRO A 279 -18.29 -112.82 -44.11
CA PRO A 279 -17.36 -111.69 -44.28
C PRO A 279 -17.83 -110.66 -45.33
N ALA A 280 -17.31 -109.43 -45.17
CA ALA A 280 -17.17 -108.33 -46.17
C ALA A 280 -18.46 -107.52 -46.52
N PRO A 281 -18.37 -106.21 -46.86
CA PRO A 281 -17.20 -105.51 -47.38
C PRO A 281 -16.65 -104.35 -46.52
N THR A 282 -15.35 -104.16 -46.65
CA THR A 282 -14.61 -102.90 -46.45
C THR A 282 -15.42 -101.71 -47.00
N PRO A 283 -15.65 -100.62 -46.25
CA PRO A 283 -16.07 -99.38 -46.87
C PRO A 283 -14.95 -98.86 -47.77
N THR A 284 -15.27 -98.81 -49.06
CA THR A 284 -14.59 -98.14 -50.15
C THR A 284 -14.04 -96.77 -49.72
N PRO A 285 -12.81 -96.38 -50.12
CA PRO A 285 -12.31 -95.03 -49.86
C PRO A 285 -13.23 -94.01 -50.55
N THR A 286 -13.90 -93.17 -49.75
CA THR A 286 -14.47 -91.91 -50.23
C THR A 286 -13.34 -91.14 -50.92
N PRO A 287 -13.53 -90.53 -52.10
CA PRO A 287 -12.46 -89.77 -52.72
C PRO A 287 -12.02 -88.67 -51.75
N GLN A 288 -10.80 -88.75 -51.25
CA GLN A 288 -10.16 -87.80 -50.32
C GLN A 288 -10.34 -86.33 -50.75
N ASN A 289 -10.53 -86.13 -52.06
CA ASN A 289 -10.83 -84.87 -52.72
C ASN A 289 -12.11 -84.16 -52.23
N THR A 290 -13.17 -84.87 -51.82
CA THR A 290 -14.42 -84.24 -51.35
C THR A 290 -14.31 -83.73 -49.91
N VAL A 291 -13.62 -84.47 -49.04
CA VAL A 291 -13.38 -84.09 -47.63
C VAL A 291 -12.39 -82.94 -47.54
N ASP A 292 -11.34 -82.96 -48.38
CA ASP A 292 -10.36 -81.87 -48.45
C ASP A 292 -10.98 -80.56 -48.95
N LEU A 293 -11.94 -80.64 -49.88
CA LEU A 293 -12.68 -79.48 -50.36
C LEU A 293 -13.59 -78.88 -49.28
N GLU A 294 -14.33 -79.71 -48.53
CA GLU A 294 -15.23 -79.25 -47.47
C GLU A 294 -14.48 -78.53 -46.34
N ALA A 295 -13.34 -79.07 -45.90
CA ALA A 295 -12.48 -78.44 -44.90
C ALA A 295 -11.91 -77.10 -45.38
N ALA A 296 -11.49 -77.02 -46.64
CA ALA A 296 -10.98 -75.78 -47.25
C ALA A 296 -12.08 -74.71 -47.44
N THR A 297 -13.30 -75.11 -47.83
CA THR A 297 -14.44 -74.19 -47.98
C THR A 297 -14.80 -73.51 -46.66
N LYS A 298 -14.79 -74.25 -45.54
CA LYS A 298 -15.07 -73.66 -44.22
C LYS A 298 -14.12 -72.51 -43.87
N VAL A 299 -12.82 -72.71 -44.07
CA VAL A 299 -11.81 -71.66 -43.81
C VAL A 299 -11.93 -70.51 -44.81
N LYS A 300 -12.22 -70.81 -46.07
CA LYS A 300 -12.46 -69.79 -47.11
C LYS A 300 -13.62 -68.88 -46.76
N ASP A 301 -14.72 -69.43 -46.24
CA ASP A 301 -15.89 -68.66 -45.80
C ASP A 301 -15.57 -67.81 -44.57
N GLN A 302 -14.78 -68.34 -43.62
CA GLN A 302 -14.29 -67.57 -42.47
C GLN A 302 -13.41 -66.38 -42.89
N ILE A 303 -12.51 -66.56 -43.87
CA ILE A 303 -11.69 -65.48 -44.44
C ILE A 303 -12.57 -64.46 -45.18
N ALA A 304 -13.58 -64.91 -45.94
CA ALA A 304 -14.50 -64.03 -46.65
C ALA A 304 -15.40 -63.20 -45.70
N ALA A 305 -15.66 -63.70 -44.50
CA ALA A 305 -16.42 -63.03 -43.45
C ALA A 305 -15.61 -61.98 -42.66
N LEU A 306 -14.27 -61.99 -42.75
CA LEU A 306 -13.45 -60.94 -42.11
C LEU A 306 -13.68 -59.59 -42.80
N PRO A 307 -13.72 -58.46 -42.07
CA PRO A 307 -13.92 -57.15 -42.67
C PRO A 307 -12.75 -56.75 -43.60
N ALA A 308 -12.96 -55.71 -44.41
CA ALA A 308 -11.86 -55.10 -45.15
C ALA A 308 -10.85 -54.46 -44.18
N LYS A 309 -9.57 -54.35 -44.56
CA LYS A 309 -8.49 -53.85 -43.68
C LYS A 309 -8.85 -52.56 -42.92
N ALA A 310 -9.49 -51.60 -43.61
CA ALA A 310 -9.88 -50.31 -43.04
C ALA A 310 -11.02 -50.38 -42.00
N GLU A 311 -11.77 -51.47 -41.96
CA GLU A 311 -12.90 -51.69 -41.05
C GLU A 311 -12.55 -52.65 -39.90
N VAL A 312 -11.32 -53.19 -39.89
CA VAL A 312 -10.83 -54.03 -38.80
C VAL A 312 -10.74 -53.18 -37.54
N THR A 313 -11.31 -53.69 -36.46
CA THR A 313 -11.22 -53.15 -35.10
C THR A 313 -10.77 -54.25 -34.16
N LEU A 314 -10.36 -53.90 -32.94
CA LEU A 314 -9.95 -54.88 -31.92
C LEU A 314 -11.05 -55.91 -31.58
N ALA A 315 -12.33 -55.63 -31.87
CA ALA A 315 -13.41 -56.59 -31.69
C ALA A 315 -13.28 -57.85 -32.58
N TYR A 316 -12.61 -57.72 -33.73
CA TYR A 316 -12.39 -58.83 -34.65
C TYR A 316 -11.18 -59.70 -34.28
N LYS A 317 -10.42 -59.34 -33.24
CA LYS A 317 -9.20 -60.06 -32.82
C LYS A 317 -9.44 -61.56 -32.67
N THR A 318 -10.49 -61.95 -31.94
CA THR A 318 -10.81 -63.37 -31.72
C THR A 318 -11.18 -64.08 -33.01
N ALA A 319 -11.95 -63.44 -33.88
CA ALA A 319 -12.33 -64.01 -35.17
C ALA A 319 -11.11 -64.22 -36.07
N VAL A 320 -10.22 -63.22 -36.17
CA VAL A 320 -8.98 -63.30 -36.94
C VAL A 320 -8.06 -64.42 -36.42
N VAL A 321 -7.85 -64.51 -35.11
CA VAL A 321 -7.03 -65.55 -34.47
C VAL A 321 -7.61 -66.95 -34.69
N ASN A 322 -8.94 -67.10 -34.58
CA ASN A 322 -9.61 -68.37 -34.82
C ASN A 322 -9.49 -68.78 -36.30
N THR A 323 -9.72 -67.86 -37.24
CA THR A 323 -9.55 -68.12 -38.68
C THR A 323 -8.12 -68.51 -39.02
N ARG A 324 -7.11 -67.88 -38.40
CA ARG A 324 -5.70 -68.29 -38.56
C ARG A 324 -5.46 -69.69 -38.01
N THR A 325 -5.97 -69.98 -36.82
CA THR A 325 -5.83 -71.30 -36.18
C THR A 325 -6.45 -72.40 -37.05
N ASP A 326 -7.66 -72.15 -37.57
CA ASP A 326 -8.37 -73.07 -38.45
C ASP A 326 -7.63 -73.24 -39.80
N PHE A 327 -7.08 -72.16 -40.37
CA PHE A 327 -6.23 -72.22 -41.56
C PHE A 327 -4.94 -73.02 -41.32
N ASP A 328 -4.26 -72.80 -40.19
CA ASP A 328 -2.99 -73.46 -39.88
C ASP A 328 -3.17 -74.96 -39.64
N ALA A 329 -4.33 -75.38 -39.12
CA ALA A 329 -4.71 -76.78 -38.90
C ALA A 329 -4.98 -77.57 -40.20
N LEU A 330 -5.14 -76.90 -41.35
CA LEU A 330 -5.36 -77.56 -42.64
C LEU A 330 -4.11 -78.29 -43.16
N THR A 331 -4.33 -79.38 -43.91
CA THR A 331 -3.25 -80.09 -44.63
C THR A 331 -2.68 -79.23 -45.78
N PRO A 332 -1.48 -79.54 -46.31
CA PRO A 332 -0.91 -78.79 -47.43
C PRO A 332 -1.82 -78.75 -48.67
N VAL A 333 -2.53 -79.84 -48.95
CA VAL A 333 -3.47 -79.93 -50.09
C VAL A 333 -4.70 -79.03 -49.84
N GLN A 334 -5.25 -79.05 -48.63
CA GLN A 334 -6.38 -78.22 -48.24
C GLN A 334 -6.04 -76.71 -48.26
N LYS A 335 -4.84 -76.32 -47.83
CA LYS A 335 -4.36 -74.92 -47.87
C LYS A 335 -4.30 -74.36 -49.29
N ILE A 336 -3.90 -75.18 -50.27
CA ILE A 336 -3.91 -74.80 -51.69
C ILE A 336 -5.35 -74.52 -52.17
N LEU A 337 -6.33 -75.30 -51.70
CA LEU A 337 -7.74 -75.15 -52.08
C LEU A 337 -8.43 -73.91 -51.48
N VAL A 338 -7.95 -73.39 -50.33
CA VAL A 338 -8.45 -72.13 -49.75
C VAL A 338 -8.20 -70.96 -50.69
N GLY A 339 -7.03 -70.91 -51.34
CA GLY A 339 -6.66 -69.89 -52.32
C GLY A 339 -6.09 -68.62 -51.67
N ASP A 340 -6.67 -67.46 -51.99
CA ASP A 340 -6.18 -66.16 -51.53
C ASP A 340 -6.50 -65.91 -50.05
N ILE A 341 -5.45 -65.66 -49.26
CA ILE A 341 -5.53 -65.37 -47.83
C ILE A 341 -5.23 -63.90 -47.49
N THR A 342 -5.12 -63.02 -48.49
CA THR A 342 -4.70 -61.61 -48.31
C THR A 342 -5.56 -60.90 -47.27
N ARG A 343 -6.88 -61.17 -47.23
CA ARG A 343 -7.80 -60.59 -46.23
C ARG A 343 -7.47 -61.00 -44.80
N LEU A 344 -7.04 -62.25 -44.59
CA LEU A 344 -6.64 -62.73 -43.26
C LEU A 344 -5.34 -62.05 -42.81
N THR A 345 -4.35 -61.98 -43.70
CA THR A 345 -3.06 -61.33 -43.39
C THR A 345 -3.19 -59.82 -43.19
N ASP A 346 -4.06 -59.16 -43.97
CA ASP A 346 -4.35 -57.74 -43.80
C ASP A 346 -5.07 -57.45 -42.48
N ALA A 347 -6.01 -58.33 -42.09
CA ALA A 347 -6.70 -58.21 -40.82
C ALA A 347 -5.76 -58.44 -39.62
N GLU A 348 -4.82 -59.38 -39.70
CA GLU A 348 -3.78 -59.58 -38.69
C GLU A 348 -2.87 -58.37 -38.54
N ALA A 349 -2.39 -57.81 -39.66
CA ALA A 349 -1.57 -56.61 -39.65
C ALA A 349 -2.31 -55.42 -39.04
N ALA A 350 -3.59 -55.24 -39.39
CA ALA A 350 -4.42 -54.18 -38.82
C ALA A 350 -4.65 -54.37 -37.30
N ILE A 351 -4.89 -55.60 -36.83
CA ILE A 351 -4.99 -55.87 -35.38
C ILE A 351 -3.68 -55.54 -34.67
N ALA A 352 -2.53 -55.96 -35.21
CA ALA A 352 -1.23 -55.67 -34.62
C ALA A 352 -0.93 -54.16 -34.55
N GLU A 353 -1.27 -53.40 -35.60
CA GLU A 353 -1.17 -51.94 -35.63
C GLU A 353 -2.07 -51.28 -34.56
N LEU A 354 -3.33 -51.74 -34.43
CA LEU A 354 -4.27 -51.23 -33.43
C LEU A 354 -3.83 -51.53 -32.00
N GLU A 355 -3.25 -52.72 -31.74
CA GLU A 355 -2.71 -53.07 -30.43
C GLU A 355 -1.47 -52.24 -30.09
N ALA A 356 -0.59 -52.01 -31.05
CA ALA A 356 0.56 -51.12 -30.88
C ALA A 356 0.11 -49.69 -30.57
N GLN A 357 -0.89 -49.17 -31.28
CA GLN A 357 -1.44 -47.84 -31.01
C GLN A 357 -2.12 -47.76 -29.64
N ALA A 358 -2.90 -48.77 -29.25
CA ALA A 358 -3.51 -48.83 -27.92
C ALA A 358 -2.47 -48.85 -26.80
N ALA A 359 -1.34 -49.54 -27.00
CA ALA A 359 -0.22 -49.54 -26.06
C ALA A 359 0.45 -48.15 -25.96
N LEU A 360 0.61 -47.44 -27.09
CA LEU A 360 1.12 -46.07 -27.11
C LEU A 360 0.17 -45.09 -26.42
N ASP A 361 -1.13 -45.21 -26.67
CA ASP A 361 -2.16 -44.37 -26.03
C ASP A 361 -2.19 -44.59 -24.51
N LEU A 362 -2.07 -45.85 -24.08
CA LEU A 362 -1.96 -46.20 -22.66
C LEU A 362 -0.69 -45.64 -22.03
N ALA A 363 0.45 -45.71 -22.73
CA ALA A 363 1.72 -45.18 -22.24
C ALA A 363 1.67 -43.64 -22.09
N ALA A 364 1.09 -42.94 -23.07
CA ALA A 364 0.91 -41.49 -23.01
C ALA A 364 -0.01 -41.07 -21.85
N ALA A 365 -1.13 -41.75 -21.66
CA ALA A 365 -2.04 -41.49 -20.54
C ALA A 365 -1.41 -41.80 -19.18
N THR A 366 -0.63 -42.88 -19.06
CA THR A 366 0.05 -43.28 -17.80
C THR A 366 1.01 -42.20 -17.33
N LYS A 367 1.78 -41.58 -18.24
CA LYS A 367 2.69 -40.48 -17.89
C LYS A 367 1.95 -39.32 -17.21
N VAL A 368 0.82 -38.90 -17.77
CA VAL A 368 0.01 -37.81 -17.19
C VAL A 368 -0.63 -38.24 -15.88
N LYS A 369 -1.10 -39.50 -15.79
CA LYS A 369 -1.65 -40.07 -14.56
C LYS A 369 -0.64 -40.05 -13.42
N ASP A 370 0.61 -40.41 -13.68
CA ASP A 370 1.69 -40.39 -12.69
C ASP A 370 2.02 -38.95 -12.25
N GLN A 371 2.01 -37.99 -13.18
CA GLN A 371 2.19 -36.57 -12.86
C GLN A 371 1.08 -36.06 -11.92
N ILE A 372 -0.18 -36.39 -12.20
CA ILE A 372 -1.33 -36.00 -11.36
C ILE A 372 -1.25 -36.70 -9.99
N ALA A 373 -0.88 -37.99 -9.96
CA ALA A 373 -0.73 -38.73 -8.72
C ALA A 373 0.35 -38.14 -7.80
N ALA A 374 1.44 -37.65 -8.38
CA ALA A 374 2.55 -37.00 -7.70
C ALA A 374 2.24 -35.60 -7.15
N LEU A 375 1.11 -34.98 -7.53
CA LEU A 375 0.69 -33.71 -6.96
C LEU A 375 0.33 -33.89 -5.47
N PRO A 376 0.69 -32.91 -4.61
CA PRO A 376 0.36 -32.95 -3.19
C PRO A 376 -1.16 -32.89 -2.98
N ALA A 377 -1.62 -33.24 -1.78
CA ALA A 377 -3.00 -33.01 -1.40
C ALA A 377 -3.30 -31.50 -1.37
N LYS A 378 -4.55 -31.10 -1.62
CA LYS A 378 -4.95 -29.68 -1.73
C LYS A 378 -4.42 -28.79 -0.60
N ALA A 379 -4.48 -29.27 0.65
CA ALA A 379 -4.03 -28.53 1.83
C ALA A 379 -2.49 -28.39 1.95
N GLU A 380 -1.73 -29.20 1.23
CA GLU A 380 -0.27 -29.21 1.21
C GLU A 380 0.32 -28.52 -0.03
N VAL A 381 -0.54 -28.07 -0.96
CA VAL A 381 -0.11 -27.32 -2.14
C VAL A 381 0.55 -26.02 -1.70
N THR A 382 1.70 -25.71 -2.28
CA THR A 382 2.42 -24.45 -2.11
C THR A 382 2.74 -23.83 -3.47
N LEU A 383 3.13 -22.55 -3.50
CA LEU A 383 3.53 -21.89 -4.76
C LEU A 383 4.72 -22.58 -5.46
N ALA A 384 5.55 -23.32 -4.73
CA ALA A 384 6.63 -24.13 -5.33
C ALA A 384 6.11 -25.25 -6.24
N ASN A 385 4.87 -25.70 -6.03
CA ASN A 385 4.23 -26.74 -6.85
C ASN A 385 3.68 -26.19 -8.18
N LYS A 386 3.60 -24.86 -8.37
CA LYS A 386 2.99 -24.22 -9.54
C LYS A 386 3.49 -24.81 -10.87
N THR A 387 4.80 -24.93 -11.04
CA THR A 387 5.40 -25.45 -12.28
C THR A 387 4.96 -26.89 -12.57
N ALA A 388 4.87 -27.75 -11.56
CA ALA A 388 4.45 -29.13 -11.71
C ALA A 388 2.95 -29.23 -12.08
N VAL A 389 2.11 -28.42 -11.44
CA VAL A 389 0.67 -28.32 -11.71
C VAL A 389 0.42 -27.85 -13.15
N VAL A 390 1.05 -26.74 -13.56
CA VAL A 390 0.95 -26.20 -14.92
C VAL A 390 1.42 -27.22 -15.96
N LYS A 391 2.54 -27.90 -15.69
CA LYS A 391 3.05 -28.96 -16.58
C LYS A 391 2.07 -30.12 -16.72
N ALA A 392 1.50 -30.60 -15.62
CA ALA A 392 0.51 -31.69 -15.63
C ALA A 392 -0.74 -31.30 -16.43
N ARG A 393 -1.24 -30.05 -16.28
CA ARG A 393 -2.36 -29.54 -17.08
C ARG A 393 -2.03 -29.43 -18.56
N MET A 394 -0.87 -28.90 -18.88
CA MET A 394 -0.41 -28.79 -20.27
C MET A 394 -0.30 -30.17 -20.92
N ASP A 395 0.36 -31.13 -20.26
CA ASP A 395 0.52 -32.49 -20.77
C ASP A 395 -0.84 -33.20 -20.90
N PHE A 396 -1.77 -33.02 -19.94
CA PHE A 396 -3.14 -33.50 -20.06
C PHE A 396 -3.89 -32.90 -21.25
N ASN A 397 -3.75 -31.59 -21.49
CA ASN A 397 -4.43 -30.91 -22.59
C ASN A 397 -3.96 -31.37 -23.96
N HIS A 398 -2.68 -31.76 -24.09
CA HIS A 398 -2.09 -32.32 -25.32
C HIS A 398 -2.56 -33.75 -25.66
N LEU A 399 -3.19 -34.46 -24.72
CA LEU A 399 -3.72 -35.80 -24.98
C LEU A 399 -4.93 -35.76 -25.93
N THR A 400 -5.06 -36.81 -26.75
CA THR A 400 -6.26 -37.05 -27.57
C THR A 400 -7.47 -37.35 -26.66
N PRO A 401 -8.72 -37.21 -27.16
CA PRO A 401 -9.91 -37.56 -26.37
C PRO A 401 -9.87 -39.00 -25.82
N ALA A 402 -9.43 -39.97 -26.62
CA ALA A 402 -9.30 -41.37 -26.19
C ALA A 402 -8.26 -41.52 -25.07
N GLN A 403 -7.12 -40.85 -25.19
CA GLN A 403 -6.07 -40.86 -24.16
C GLN A 403 -6.52 -40.16 -22.87
N LYS A 404 -7.29 -39.06 -22.94
CA LYS A 404 -7.86 -38.39 -21.75
C LYS A 404 -8.78 -39.30 -20.96
N THR A 405 -9.59 -40.11 -21.64
CA THR A 405 -10.43 -41.13 -20.97
C THR A 405 -9.60 -42.15 -20.20
N LEU A 406 -8.41 -42.50 -20.69
CA LEU A 406 -7.49 -43.44 -20.01
C LEU A 406 -6.79 -42.84 -18.79
N VAL A 407 -6.64 -41.52 -18.70
CA VAL A 407 -6.07 -40.86 -17.49
C VAL A 407 -6.99 -41.05 -16.28
N GLY A 408 -8.30 -40.93 -16.49
CA GLY A 408 -9.31 -41.10 -15.43
C GLY A 408 -9.54 -39.81 -14.61
N ASP A 409 -9.57 -39.95 -13.28
CA ASP A 409 -9.86 -38.83 -12.37
C ASP A 409 -8.72 -37.79 -12.36
N ILE A 410 -9.10 -36.53 -12.47
CA ILE A 410 -8.20 -35.36 -12.46
C ILE A 410 -8.49 -34.40 -11.30
N SER A 411 -9.30 -34.79 -10.33
CA SER A 411 -9.69 -33.98 -9.15
C SER A 411 -8.48 -33.37 -8.44
N LYS A 412 -7.43 -34.16 -8.21
CA LYS A 412 -6.16 -33.70 -7.63
C LYS A 412 -5.50 -32.56 -8.42
N LEU A 413 -5.56 -32.62 -9.74
CA LEU A 413 -5.01 -31.57 -10.61
C LEU A 413 -5.85 -30.29 -10.48
N THR A 414 -7.18 -30.40 -10.56
CA THR A 414 -8.07 -29.24 -10.42
C THR A 414 -8.01 -28.61 -9.03
N ASP A 415 -7.86 -29.42 -7.98
CA ASP A 415 -7.71 -28.93 -6.61
C ASP A 415 -6.37 -28.20 -6.42
N ALA A 416 -5.29 -28.73 -6.99
CA ALA A 416 -3.99 -28.08 -6.95
C ALA A 416 -3.99 -26.76 -7.73
N GLU A 417 -4.66 -26.69 -8.88
CA GLU A 417 -4.84 -25.44 -9.64
C GLU A 417 -5.59 -24.39 -8.83
N ALA A 418 -6.71 -24.76 -8.20
CA ALA A 418 -7.47 -23.86 -7.33
C ALA A 418 -6.65 -23.38 -6.14
N ALA A 419 -5.90 -24.27 -5.48
CA ALA A 419 -5.04 -23.90 -4.36
C ALA A 419 -3.90 -22.96 -4.77
N ILE A 420 -3.28 -23.17 -5.94
CA ILE A 420 -2.28 -22.25 -6.49
C ILE A 420 -2.90 -20.87 -6.74
N ALA A 421 -4.09 -20.81 -7.34
CA ALA A 421 -4.76 -19.53 -7.59
C ALA A 421 -5.08 -18.79 -6.27
N GLU A 422 -5.56 -19.49 -5.24
CA GLU A 422 -5.78 -18.92 -3.90
C GLU A 422 -4.47 -18.38 -3.28
N LEU A 423 -3.38 -19.14 -3.36
CA LEU A 423 -2.05 -18.75 -2.86
C LEU A 423 -1.50 -17.52 -3.56
N GLU A 424 -1.61 -17.45 -4.89
CA GLU A 424 -1.15 -16.29 -5.68
C GLU A 424 -1.93 -15.04 -5.32
N LEU A 425 -3.25 -15.18 -5.14
CA LEU A 425 -4.13 -14.08 -4.78
C LEU A 425 -3.79 -13.54 -3.38
N VAL A 426 -3.59 -14.41 -2.38
CA VAL A 426 -3.13 -14.00 -1.04
C VAL A 426 -1.74 -13.35 -1.09
N ALA A 427 -0.81 -13.89 -1.88
CA ALA A 427 0.54 -13.33 -2.01
C ALA A 427 0.52 -11.93 -2.66
N MET A 428 -0.26 -11.74 -3.72
CA MET A 428 -0.44 -10.44 -4.37
C MET A 428 -1.11 -9.44 -3.44
N ALA A 429 -2.20 -9.84 -2.78
CA ALA A 429 -2.90 -9.01 -1.82
C ALA A 429 -1.97 -8.57 -0.68
N LYS A 430 -1.16 -9.49 -0.13
CA LYS A 430 -0.15 -9.17 0.89
C LYS A 430 0.90 -8.18 0.39
N GLN A 431 1.36 -8.33 -0.84
CA GLN A 431 2.32 -7.42 -1.45
C GLN A 431 1.75 -6.00 -1.58
N ASN A 432 0.53 -5.88 -2.10
CA ASN A 432 -0.10 -4.60 -2.43
C ASN A 432 -0.81 -3.94 -1.23
N LEU A 433 -1.16 -4.70 -0.20
CA LEU A 433 -1.82 -4.18 0.99
C LEU A 433 -0.92 -3.13 1.64
N ASN A 434 -1.42 -1.90 1.70
CA ASN A 434 -0.78 -0.80 2.40
C ASN A 434 -1.74 -0.21 3.44
N VAL A 435 -1.14 0.38 4.46
CA VAL A 435 -1.82 1.22 5.44
C VAL A 435 -1.10 2.56 5.39
N THR A 436 -1.78 3.60 4.89
CA THR A 436 -1.21 4.95 4.81
C THR A 436 -1.71 5.76 6.00
N TYR A 437 -0.77 6.29 6.78
CA TYR A 437 -1.06 7.19 7.90
C TYR A 437 0.06 8.22 7.99
N ASN A 438 -0.28 9.51 7.85
CA ASN A 438 0.68 10.61 7.82
C ASN A 438 1.04 11.16 9.22
N GLY A 439 0.54 10.55 10.29
CA GLY A 439 0.77 11.01 11.65
C GLY A 439 -0.10 12.18 12.10
N THR A 440 -0.83 12.86 11.21
CA THR A 440 -1.69 14.05 11.50
C THR A 440 -3.18 13.84 11.20
N ASP A 441 -3.53 12.81 10.43
CA ASP A 441 -4.93 12.48 10.12
C ASP A 441 -5.68 11.87 11.32
N ASP A 442 -6.99 12.05 11.37
CA ASP A 442 -7.90 11.46 12.37
C ASP A 442 -8.34 10.03 12.01
N LYS A 443 -7.85 9.50 10.89
CA LYS A 443 -8.27 8.21 10.35
C LYS A 443 -7.18 7.52 9.54
N VAL A 444 -7.18 6.20 9.59
CA VAL A 444 -6.42 5.32 8.72
C VAL A 444 -7.37 4.48 7.86
N THR A 445 -6.98 4.18 6.62
CA THR A 445 -7.78 3.31 5.74
C THR A 445 -7.41 1.85 5.97
N LEU A 446 -8.39 1.06 6.40
CA LEU A 446 -8.25 -0.39 6.63
C LEU A 446 -9.16 -1.14 5.65
N PRO A 447 -8.66 -1.54 4.46
CA PRO A 447 -9.48 -2.22 3.47
C PRO A 447 -9.95 -3.58 3.98
N SER A 448 -11.20 -3.96 3.68
CA SER A 448 -11.76 -5.28 3.97
C SER A 448 -11.53 -6.30 2.85
N VAL A 449 -11.08 -5.84 1.67
CA VAL A 449 -10.74 -6.66 0.51
C VAL A 449 -9.54 -6.03 -0.20
N GLN A 450 -8.57 -6.84 -0.64
CA GLN A 450 -7.42 -6.41 -1.42
C GLN A 450 -7.13 -7.44 -2.52
N ASP A 451 -7.04 -7.00 -3.78
CA ASP A 451 -6.82 -7.87 -4.96
C ASP A 451 -7.76 -9.08 -5.07
N GLY A 452 -8.96 -8.99 -4.47
CA GLY A 452 -9.95 -10.08 -4.39
C GLY A 452 -9.85 -10.96 -3.14
N ALA A 453 -8.82 -10.82 -2.31
CA ALA A 453 -8.68 -11.53 -1.03
C ALA A 453 -9.41 -10.75 0.06
N ALA A 454 -10.07 -11.45 0.98
CA ALA A 454 -10.64 -10.84 2.16
C ALA A 454 -9.53 -10.43 3.14
N VAL A 455 -9.68 -9.26 3.78
CA VAL A 455 -8.74 -8.73 4.77
C VAL A 455 -9.49 -8.45 6.05
N THR A 456 -8.97 -8.97 7.16
CA THR A 456 -9.47 -8.70 8.52
C THR A 456 -8.35 -8.11 9.36
N TRP A 457 -8.70 -7.23 10.29
CA TRP A 457 -7.74 -6.45 11.06
C TRP A 457 -7.88 -6.72 12.54
N ILE A 458 -6.74 -6.83 13.23
CA ILE A 458 -6.67 -6.84 14.69
C ILE A 458 -5.56 -5.89 15.17
N LEU A 459 -5.66 -5.44 16.42
CA LEU A 459 -4.55 -4.80 17.12
C LEU A 459 -3.66 -5.87 17.73
N LYS A 460 -2.34 -5.70 17.59
CA LYS A 460 -1.36 -6.55 18.26
C LYS A 460 -1.45 -6.41 19.78
N ASP A 461 -1.65 -5.18 20.25
CA ASP A 461 -1.96 -4.88 21.64
C ASP A 461 -3.39 -4.34 21.76
N SER A 462 -4.27 -5.14 22.35
CA SER A 462 -5.68 -4.80 22.51
C SER A 462 -5.92 -3.56 23.39
N VAL A 463 -4.99 -3.19 24.28
CA VAL A 463 -5.17 -2.01 25.15
C VAL A 463 -5.10 -0.70 24.36
N GLN A 464 -4.52 -0.73 23.15
CA GLN A 464 -4.43 0.43 22.26
C GLN A 464 -5.73 0.66 21.46
N SER A 465 -6.83 -0.05 21.79
CA SER A 465 -8.14 0.16 21.15
C SER A 465 -8.73 1.55 21.41
N SER A 466 -8.27 2.25 22.47
CA SER A 466 -8.59 3.65 22.72
C SER A 466 -7.88 4.60 21.74
N ILE A 467 -6.78 4.16 21.11
CA ILE A 467 -5.99 4.95 20.15
C ILE A 467 -6.48 4.71 18.72
N VAL A 468 -6.71 3.44 18.33
CA VAL A 468 -7.13 3.07 16.97
C VAL A 468 -8.36 2.17 17.02
N ASN A 469 -9.44 2.61 16.38
CA ASN A 469 -10.62 1.79 16.17
C ASN A 469 -10.47 1.00 14.86
N ILE A 470 -10.22 -0.31 14.94
CA ILE A 470 -10.01 -1.17 13.77
C ILE A 470 -11.26 -1.38 12.90
N SER A 471 -12.47 -1.11 13.41
CA SER A 471 -13.71 -1.26 12.64
C SER A 471 -13.96 -0.04 11.75
N THR A 472 -13.59 1.15 12.23
CA THR A 472 -13.81 2.40 11.51
C THR A 472 -12.54 2.97 10.89
N GLY A 473 -11.36 2.55 11.37
CA GLY A 473 -10.07 3.17 11.09
C GLY A 473 -9.83 4.49 11.85
N SER A 474 -10.71 4.89 12.78
CA SER A 474 -10.58 6.17 13.49
C SER A 474 -9.40 6.18 14.45
N ILE A 475 -8.70 7.31 14.53
CA ILE A 475 -7.55 7.55 15.43
C ILE A 475 -7.94 8.57 16.50
N THR A 476 -7.62 8.29 17.76
CA THR A 476 -7.81 9.20 18.90
C THR A 476 -6.45 9.60 19.46
N ARG A 477 -6.20 10.92 19.55
CA ARG A 477 -4.94 11.50 20.03
C ARG A 477 -5.04 12.14 21.41
N ALA A 478 -6.26 12.52 21.80
CA ALA A 478 -6.52 13.19 23.07
C ALA A 478 -6.01 12.34 24.24
N GLY A 479 -5.19 12.94 25.10
CA GLY A 479 -4.60 12.27 26.26
C GLY A 479 -3.40 11.38 25.96
N LEU A 480 -2.85 11.39 24.74
CA LEU A 480 -1.57 10.73 24.46
C LEU A 480 -0.40 11.53 25.06
N PRO A 481 0.38 10.95 26.00
CA PRO A 481 1.48 11.67 26.65
C PRO A 481 2.71 11.84 25.75
N ALA A 482 2.84 11.01 24.71
CA ALA A 482 3.93 11.03 23.73
C ALA A 482 3.51 10.29 22.45
N ASN A 483 4.29 10.48 21.38
CA ASN A 483 4.10 9.74 20.12
C ASN A 483 4.13 8.23 20.40
N THR A 484 3.13 7.52 19.89
CA THR A 484 2.89 6.12 20.21
C THR A 484 2.81 5.29 18.94
N ASP A 485 3.60 4.22 18.88
CA ASP A 485 3.50 3.23 17.81
C ASP A 485 2.36 2.26 18.09
N VAL A 486 1.49 2.07 17.10
CA VAL A 486 0.40 1.10 17.12
C VAL A 486 0.62 0.07 16.03
N VAL A 487 0.63 -1.21 16.41
CA VAL A 487 0.84 -2.31 15.47
C VAL A 487 -0.50 -2.98 15.14
N LEU A 488 -0.83 -2.92 13.85
CA LEU A 488 -2.00 -3.55 13.24
C LEU A 488 -1.56 -4.84 12.55
N ILE A 489 -2.34 -5.90 12.72
CA ILE A 489 -2.12 -7.17 12.01
C ILE A 489 -3.28 -7.37 11.05
N ALA A 490 -2.96 -7.42 9.76
CA ALA A 490 -3.90 -7.84 8.73
C ALA A 490 -3.82 -9.36 8.55
N THR A 491 -4.96 -10.03 8.58
CA THR A 491 -5.11 -11.43 8.12
C THR A 491 -5.78 -11.42 6.77
N ILE A 492 -5.08 -11.92 5.76
CA ILE A 492 -5.46 -11.92 4.36
C ILE A 492 -5.85 -13.34 3.98
N THR A 493 -7.06 -13.55 3.46
CA THR A 493 -7.63 -14.88 3.25
C THR A 493 -8.25 -15.00 1.85
N SER A 494 -8.00 -16.12 1.18
CA SER A 494 -8.70 -16.53 -0.05
C SER A 494 -8.99 -18.03 0.04
N GLY A 495 -10.27 -18.40 -0.03
CA GLY A 495 -10.70 -19.79 0.17
C GLY A 495 -10.24 -20.33 1.53
N THR A 496 -9.34 -21.32 1.51
CA THR A 496 -8.78 -21.93 2.73
C THR A 496 -7.38 -21.41 3.09
N VAL A 497 -6.78 -20.61 2.21
CA VAL A 497 -5.43 -20.08 2.36
C VAL A 497 -5.48 -18.77 3.12
N SER A 498 -4.60 -18.59 4.11
CA SER A 498 -4.44 -17.34 4.84
C SER A 498 -2.97 -16.99 5.08
N ASP A 499 -2.65 -15.70 5.08
CA ASP A 499 -1.36 -15.16 5.50
C ASP A 499 -1.57 -13.85 6.28
N THR A 500 -0.56 -13.41 7.02
CA THR A 500 -0.61 -12.19 7.83
C THR A 500 0.44 -11.17 7.42
N LYS A 501 0.14 -9.89 7.67
CA LYS A 501 1.08 -8.77 7.50
C LYS A 501 0.91 -7.77 8.64
N GLU A 502 2.01 -7.42 9.28
CA GLU A 502 2.02 -6.37 10.31
C GLU A 502 2.24 -4.99 9.68
N PHE A 503 1.55 -3.99 10.21
CA PHE A 503 1.73 -2.58 9.89
C PHE A 503 1.92 -1.81 11.19
N THR A 504 2.97 -1.01 11.26
CA THR A 504 3.18 -0.08 12.37
C THR A 504 2.78 1.30 11.91
N ILE A 505 1.86 1.94 12.64
CA ILE A 505 1.53 3.35 12.47
C ILE A 505 2.05 4.13 13.68
N ASN A 506 2.65 5.29 13.43
CA ASN A 506 3.12 6.19 14.48
C ASN A 506 2.08 7.29 14.72
N VAL A 507 1.34 7.21 15.81
CA VAL A 507 0.34 8.21 16.21
C VAL A 507 1.03 9.32 16.99
N GLN A 508 1.07 10.51 16.40
CA GLN A 508 1.65 11.67 17.07
C GLN A 508 0.73 12.14 18.19
N ALA A 509 1.32 12.42 19.36
CA ALA A 509 0.62 13.12 20.42
C ALA A 509 0.20 14.50 19.90
N GLU A 510 -0.95 14.98 20.35
CA GLU A 510 -1.43 16.29 19.98
C GLU A 510 -0.49 17.35 20.56
N ASN A 511 0.13 18.17 19.70
CA ASN A 511 0.96 19.28 20.14
C ASN A 511 0.05 20.43 20.56
N ILE A 512 -0.43 20.37 21.80
CA ILE A 512 -1.20 21.45 22.38
C ILE A 512 -0.16 22.49 22.83
N GLU A 513 -0.07 23.63 22.13
CA GLU A 513 0.81 24.71 22.58
C GLU A 513 0.34 25.21 23.95
N PRO A 514 1.26 25.38 24.93
CA PRO A 514 0.89 25.91 26.23
C PRO A 514 0.25 27.28 26.11
N GLU A 515 -0.74 27.57 26.96
CA GLU A 515 -1.35 28.89 27.00
C GLU A 515 -0.28 29.95 27.25
N SER A 516 -0.42 31.08 26.56
CA SER A 516 0.48 32.21 26.75
C SER A 516 -0.28 33.53 26.72
N ILE A 517 0.13 34.46 27.57
CA ILE A 517 -0.44 35.80 27.69
C ILE A 517 0.66 36.82 27.51
N THR A 518 0.55 37.65 26.47
CA THR A 518 1.53 38.70 26.15
C THR A 518 1.18 40.00 26.85
N SER A 519 2.19 40.67 27.41
CA SER A 519 2.03 41.97 28.05
C SER A 519 1.73 43.08 27.02
N LYS A 520 1.16 44.18 27.50
CA LYS A 520 1.16 45.49 26.83
C LYS A 520 2.58 45.99 26.68
N GLY A 521 2.75 46.97 25.80
CA GLY A 521 4.03 47.68 25.63
C GLY A 521 4.37 48.48 26.89
N ILE A 522 5.48 48.12 27.53
CA ILE A 522 6.07 48.80 28.69
C ILE A 522 7.20 49.67 28.18
N THR A 523 7.11 50.98 28.44
CA THR A 523 8.11 51.97 28.02
C THR A 523 8.79 52.67 29.20
N ASN A 524 8.24 52.51 30.41
CA ASN A 524 8.82 53.01 31.64
C ASN A 524 9.08 51.84 32.59
N PHE A 525 10.33 51.66 32.98
CA PHE A 525 10.79 50.59 33.86
C PHE A 525 11.11 51.08 35.28
N ASP A 526 10.84 52.36 35.57
CA ASP A 526 10.93 52.91 36.92
C ASP A 526 9.64 52.64 37.70
N PHE A 527 9.67 51.58 38.51
CA PHE A 527 8.65 51.27 39.52
C PHE A 527 9.18 51.51 40.94
N SER A 528 10.28 52.26 41.07
CA SER A 528 10.99 52.43 42.35
C SER A 528 10.20 53.30 43.34
N SER A 529 10.34 52.98 44.62
CA SER A 529 9.81 53.82 45.70
C SER A 529 10.75 54.99 45.97
N GLU A 530 10.20 56.21 46.01
CA GLU A 530 10.95 57.39 46.44
C GLU A 530 10.83 57.51 47.97
N TYR A 531 11.95 57.34 48.68
CA TYR A 531 11.95 57.36 50.14
C TYR A 531 11.75 58.76 50.71
N ALA A 532 11.09 58.83 51.87
CA ALA A 532 10.84 60.08 52.58
C ALA A 532 12.15 60.84 52.91
N THR A 533 12.15 62.17 52.74
CA THR A 533 13.32 63.03 52.99
C THR A 533 13.21 63.79 54.31
N GLN A 534 14.36 64.19 54.87
CA GLN A 534 14.43 65.06 56.05
C GLN A 534 14.24 66.53 55.66
N ALA A 535 13.69 67.35 56.55
CA ALA A 535 13.80 68.81 56.40
C ALA A 535 15.26 69.22 56.58
N ARG A 536 15.87 69.74 55.52
CA ARG A 536 17.28 70.13 55.49
C ARG A 536 17.48 71.38 54.63
N LYS A 537 18.35 72.29 55.09
CA LYS A 537 18.82 73.39 54.25
C LYS A 537 20.26 73.78 54.50
N GLU A 538 21.00 73.95 53.40
CA GLU A 538 22.33 74.54 53.36
C GLU A 538 22.28 76.08 53.34
N SER A 539 23.21 76.68 54.08
CA SER A 539 23.38 78.12 54.19
C SER A 539 23.94 78.71 52.90
N LYS A 540 23.82 80.03 52.78
CA LYS A 540 24.65 80.87 51.91
C LYS A 540 26.13 80.66 52.26
N LYS A 541 26.99 81.04 51.32
CA LYS A 541 28.44 81.06 51.53
C LYS A 541 28.80 81.99 52.70
N ILE A 542 29.55 81.47 53.66
CA ILE A 542 30.01 82.18 54.84
C ILE A 542 31.19 83.07 54.49
N THR A 543 30.97 84.37 54.54
CA THR A 543 31.94 85.42 54.15
C THR A 543 32.69 86.04 55.32
N SER A 544 32.24 85.81 56.56
CA SER A 544 32.88 86.28 57.78
C SER A 544 32.57 85.35 58.95
N THR A 545 33.54 85.20 59.86
CA THR A 545 33.38 84.56 61.18
C THR A 545 33.63 85.53 62.34
N ASP A 546 33.80 86.84 62.04
CA ASP A 546 33.87 87.89 63.06
C ASP A 546 32.46 88.27 63.52
N PHE A 547 31.97 87.54 64.51
CA PHE A 547 30.71 87.85 65.20
C PHE A 547 30.92 88.66 66.48
N GLN A 548 32.15 89.07 66.78
CA GLN A 548 32.42 89.99 67.88
C GLN A 548 32.03 91.42 67.48
N SER A 549 32.37 91.82 66.25
CA SER A 549 32.04 93.15 65.72
C SER A 549 30.59 93.26 65.20
N ASN A 550 29.99 92.14 64.79
CA ASN A 550 28.62 92.08 64.27
C ASN A 550 27.94 90.76 64.70
N PRO A 551 27.42 90.69 65.95
CA PRO A 551 26.75 89.51 66.45
C PRO A 551 25.59 89.04 65.57
N LYS A 552 25.33 87.73 65.59
CA LYS A 552 24.22 87.11 64.84
C LYS A 552 23.38 86.26 65.79
N HIS A 553 22.10 86.63 65.90
CA HIS A 553 21.13 85.99 66.77
C HIS A 553 19.97 85.41 65.96
N PHE A 554 19.84 84.09 66.00
CA PHE A 554 18.72 83.39 65.37
C PHE A 554 18.30 82.17 66.17
N THR A 555 17.16 81.59 65.81
CA THR A 555 16.65 80.36 66.43
C THR A 555 16.44 79.30 65.35
N ILE A 556 16.62 78.04 65.72
CA ILE A 556 16.31 76.87 64.89
C ILE A 556 15.21 76.09 65.62
N SER A 557 14.06 75.91 64.98
CA SER A 557 12.95 75.14 65.53
C SER A 557 12.53 74.02 64.60
N ASP A 558 12.21 72.84 65.14
CA ASP A 558 11.57 71.74 64.41
C ASP A 558 10.06 71.60 64.74
N GLY A 559 9.48 72.65 65.34
CA GLY A 559 8.12 72.65 65.88
C GLY A 559 7.98 72.00 67.26
N THR A 560 8.96 71.19 67.70
CA THR A 560 8.97 70.58 69.04
C THR A 560 9.97 71.24 69.99
N VAL A 561 11.14 71.60 69.48
CA VAL A 561 12.15 72.39 70.20
C VAL A 561 12.39 73.71 69.47
N THR A 562 12.84 74.73 70.20
CA THR A 562 13.31 76.00 69.64
C THR A 562 14.63 76.34 70.29
N ILE A 563 15.68 76.26 69.48
CA ILE A 563 17.08 76.34 69.90
C ILE A 563 17.61 77.73 69.56
N PRO A 564 17.98 78.57 70.54
CA PRO A 564 18.67 79.82 70.28
C PRO A 564 20.12 79.58 69.85
N VAL A 565 20.59 80.37 68.89
CA VAL A 565 21.96 80.38 68.39
C VAL A 565 22.48 81.81 68.48
N ASP A 566 23.45 82.02 69.36
CA ASP A 566 23.96 83.36 69.72
C ASP A 566 25.45 83.50 69.37
N LEU A 567 25.72 83.80 68.10
CA LEU A 567 27.09 84.01 67.62
C LEU A 567 27.54 85.42 68.02
N THR A 568 28.37 85.52 69.06
CA THR A 568 28.78 86.82 69.67
C THR A 568 30.29 86.99 69.81
N TRP A 569 31.08 86.02 69.33
CA TRP A 569 32.54 86.05 69.37
C TRP A 569 33.13 85.74 68.00
N ASN A 570 34.36 86.18 67.77
CA ASN A 570 35.10 85.80 66.58
C ASN A 570 35.46 84.31 66.64
N ILE A 571 35.04 83.53 65.65
CA ILE A 571 35.34 82.10 65.56
C ILE A 571 36.59 81.92 64.69
N PRO A 572 37.76 81.58 65.27
CA PRO A 572 38.99 81.43 64.50
C PRO A 572 38.92 80.18 63.61
N LEU A 573 39.36 80.31 62.36
CA LEU A 573 39.30 79.23 61.38
C LEU A 573 40.20 78.05 61.74
N ASN A 574 41.39 78.30 62.32
CA ASN A 574 42.33 77.26 62.78
C ASN A 574 42.60 76.12 61.76
N GLY A 575 42.64 76.46 60.47
CA GLY A 575 42.88 75.49 59.38
C GLY A 575 41.62 74.80 58.83
N PHE A 576 40.44 75.09 59.38
CA PHE A 576 39.14 74.65 58.86
C PHE A 576 38.50 75.73 57.99
N SER A 577 37.58 75.33 57.11
CA SER A 577 36.83 76.26 56.28
C SER A 577 35.73 76.97 57.07
N SER A 578 35.28 78.14 56.61
CA SER A 578 34.31 78.98 57.34
C SER A 578 32.99 78.25 57.63
N GLY A 579 32.54 77.39 56.72
CA GLY A 579 31.39 76.52 56.91
C GLY A 579 31.61 75.44 57.96
N GLN A 580 32.79 74.81 58.02
CA GLN A 580 33.11 73.77 59.01
C GLN A 580 33.10 74.32 60.43
N VAL A 581 33.78 75.43 60.69
CA VAL A 581 33.80 76.05 62.03
C VAL A 581 32.43 76.61 62.39
N LEU A 582 31.71 77.22 61.45
CA LEU A 582 30.38 77.75 61.75
C LEU A 582 29.35 76.65 61.98
N GLY A 583 29.33 75.60 61.15
CA GLY A 583 28.46 74.45 61.34
C GLY A 583 28.73 73.73 62.66
N SER A 584 30.00 73.62 63.07
CA SER A 584 30.38 73.08 64.38
C SER A 584 29.93 73.98 65.53
N ALA A 585 30.05 75.31 65.39
CA ALA A 585 29.57 76.25 66.39
C ALA A 585 28.04 76.17 66.54
N VAL A 586 27.31 76.16 65.43
CA VAL A 586 25.84 76.00 65.42
C VAL A 586 25.43 74.65 66.03
N ASP A 587 26.12 73.55 65.69
CA ASP A 587 25.84 72.25 66.30
C ASP A 587 26.18 72.21 67.80
N SER A 588 27.17 72.98 68.24
CA SER A 588 27.49 73.12 69.67
C SER A 588 26.33 73.78 70.43
N PHE A 589 25.74 74.86 69.89
CA PHE A 589 24.52 75.45 70.48
C PHE A 589 23.36 74.47 70.55
N ILE A 590 23.19 73.66 69.50
CA ILE A 590 22.18 72.61 69.46
C ILE A 590 22.45 71.58 70.56
N GLN A 591 23.67 71.05 70.66
CA GLN A 591 24.04 70.06 71.67
C GLN A 591 23.91 70.62 73.09
N ASP A 592 24.37 71.85 73.33
CA ASP A 592 24.25 72.53 74.63
C ASP A 592 22.79 72.72 75.03
N TYR A 593 21.91 73.10 74.09
CA TYR A 593 20.48 73.17 74.35
C TYR A 593 19.89 71.83 74.76
N TYR A 594 20.16 70.75 74.01
CA TYR A 594 19.64 69.41 74.35
C TYR A 594 20.16 68.94 75.71
N ASN A 595 21.44 69.14 76.00
CA ASN A 595 22.05 68.81 77.28
C ASN A 595 21.40 69.61 78.43
N ALA A 596 21.19 70.92 78.26
CA ALA A 596 20.58 71.80 79.26
C ALA A 596 19.11 71.45 79.55
N HIS A 597 18.41 70.85 78.58
CA HIS A 597 17.01 70.40 78.71
C HIS A 597 16.88 68.90 79.04
N GLY A 598 17.99 68.22 79.39
CA GLY A 598 17.99 66.82 79.83
C GLY A 598 17.67 65.80 78.73
N ILE A 599 17.81 66.17 77.45
CA ILE A 599 17.55 65.30 76.31
C ILE A 599 18.87 64.62 75.88
N ASN A 600 18.87 63.30 75.79
CA ASN A 600 20.03 62.54 75.31
C ASN A 600 20.37 62.93 73.86
N LEU A 601 21.64 63.15 73.54
CA LEU A 601 22.07 63.55 72.19
C LEU A 601 21.71 62.52 71.10
N GLY A 602 21.55 61.23 71.44
CA GLY A 602 21.04 60.21 70.52
C GLY A 602 19.55 60.40 70.16
N ASN A 603 18.82 61.19 70.94
CA ASN A 603 17.41 61.55 70.73
C ASN A 603 17.23 62.99 70.22
N ARG A 604 18.32 63.68 69.85
CA ARG A 604 18.21 65.04 69.30
C ARG A 604 17.43 65.01 67.99
N THR A 605 16.56 65.99 67.75
CA THR A 605 15.77 66.06 66.52
C THR A 605 16.32 67.02 65.49
N VAL A 606 17.28 67.87 65.86
CA VAL A 606 17.93 68.89 65.02
C VAL A 606 19.44 68.70 65.08
N ALA A 607 20.14 68.94 63.97
CA ALA A 607 21.60 68.98 63.90
C ALA A 607 22.10 70.09 62.96
N GLY A 608 23.29 70.59 63.28
CA GLY A 608 24.08 71.45 62.41
C GLY A 608 25.31 70.70 61.88
N MET A 609 25.72 70.97 60.65
CA MET A 609 26.97 70.41 60.11
C MET A 609 27.56 71.32 59.05
N GLY A 610 28.89 71.45 59.05
CA GLY A 610 29.62 72.36 58.16
C GLY A 610 30.47 71.65 57.11
N PHE A 611 30.45 72.14 55.87
CA PHE A 611 31.29 71.66 54.77
C PHE A 611 31.78 72.84 53.92
N GLY A 612 33.08 72.92 53.64
CA GLY A 612 33.61 74.02 52.83
C GLY A 612 33.19 75.38 53.40
N ASP A 613 32.68 76.27 52.56
CA ASP A 613 32.29 77.61 52.98
C ASP A 613 30.79 77.71 53.35
N THR A 614 30.11 76.60 53.61
CA THR A 614 28.67 76.55 53.97
C THR A 614 28.44 75.63 55.17
N PHE A 615 27.30 75.78 55.83
CA PHE A 615 26.81 74.81 56.80
C PHE A 615 25.34 74.52 56.53
N PHE A 616 24.84 73.38 56.98
CA PHE A 616 23.41 73.10 56.91
C PHE A 616 22.85 72.81 58.30
N ILE A 617 21.54 72.99 58.36
CA ILE A 617 20.69 72.55 59.45
C ILE A 617 19.76 71.47 58.91
N THR A 618 19.57 70.41 59.69
CA THR A 618 18.71 69.28 59.33
C THR A 618 17.91 68.81 60.54
N THR A 619 16.77 68.17 60.27
CA THR A 619 16.06 67.35 61.26
C THR A 619 16.37 65.88 61.03
N PHE A 620 16.30 65.05 62.08
CA PHE A 620 16.38 63.58 61.92
C PHE A 620 15.03 62.93 61.55
N LYS A 621 13.92 63.71 61.61
CA LYS A 621 12.60 63.28 61.14
C LYS A 621 12.58 63.31 59.61
N THR A 622 11.93 62.32 58.99
CA THR A 622 11.62 62.29 57.56
C THR A 622 10.12 62.50 57.34
N GLY A 623 9.72 62.80 56.12
CA GLY A 623 8.31 63.04 55.77
C GLY A 623 7.97 64.52 55.67
N SER A 624 6.78 64.81 55.16
CA SER A 624 6.24 66.17 55.02
C SER A 624 6.05 66.87 56.37
N ASP A 625 5.85 66.09 57.45
CA ASP A 625 5.78 66.57 58.83
C ASP A 625 7.15 66.99 59.42
N ALA A 626 8.26 66.57 58.81
CA ALA A 626 9.57 67.09 59.18
C ALA A 626 9.68 68.54 58.72
N SER A 627 9.98 69.46 59.64
CA SER A 627 10.17 70.87 59.28
C SER A 627 11.29 71.53 60.08
N ILE A 628 11.88 72.57 59.49
CA ILE A 628 12.79 73.50 60.16
C ILE A 628 12.25 74.90 59.95
N THR A 629 12.04 75.62 61.04
CA THR A 629 11.70 77.03 61.06
C THR A 629 12.84 77.82 61.70
N LEU A 630 13.31 78.84 60.99
CA LEU A 630 14.30 79.78 61.46
C LEU A 630 13.63 81.04 61.98
N GLY A 631 13.96 81.45 63.20
CA GLY A 631 13.44 82.68 63.81
C GLY A 631 14.56 83.63 64.22
N GLY A 632 14.18 84.77 64.80
CA GLY A 632 15.14 85.81 65.23
C GLY A 632 15.49 86.80 64.11
N ASN A 633 16.36 87.74 64.42
CA ASN A 633 16.62 88.90 63.54
C ASN A 633 17.67 88.62 62.47
N ASP A 634 18.52 87.61 62.66
CA ASP A 634 19.72 87.41 61.84
C ASP A 634 19.74 86.13 60.99
N TRP A 635 18.70 85.29 61.01
CA TRP A 635 18.71 84.03 60.23
C TRP A 635 18.95 84.26 58.74
N SER A 636 18.46 85.39 58.20
CA SER A 636 18.52 85.74 56.78
C SER A 636 19.94 86.06 56.30
N PHE A 637 20.86 86.31 57.24
CA PHE A 637 22.29 86.38 56.95
C PHE A 637 22.81 85.05 56.41
N PHE A 638 22.29 83.93 56.91
CA PHE A 638 22.73 82.58 56.54
C PHE A 638 21.80 81.88 55.54
N PHE A 639 20.50 82.18 55.51
CA PHE A 639 19.54 81.45 54.70
C PHE A 639 18.66 82.37 53.86
N ASP A 640 18.14 81.86 52.74
CA ASP A 640 17.22 82.62 51.86
C ASP A 640 15.77 82.58 52.34
N ASN A 641 15.38 81.47 52.97
CA ASN A 641 14.04 81.26 53.52
C ASN A 641 14.16 80.91 55.01
N ASN A 642 13.06 81.02 55.71
CA ASN A 642 13.00 80.69 57.13
C ASN A 642 12.18 79.45 57.43
N HIS A 643 11.73 78.71 56.43
CA HIS A 643 10.97 77.47 56.61
C HIS A 643 11.34 76.44 55.53
N TYR A 644 11.52 75.18 55.96
CA TYR A 644 11.90 74.05 55.12
C TYR A 644 11.19 72.79 55.59
N THR A 645 10.71 71.94 54.67
CA THR A 645 10.02 70.69 54.99
C THR A 645 10.70 69.50 54.30
N GLY A 646 10.51 68.29 54.85
CA GLY A 646 10.82 67.04 54.17
C GLY A 646 9.74 66.65 53.14
N THR A 647 9.89 65.48 52.53
CA THR A 647 8.92 64.87 51.60
C THR A 647 8.53 63.49 52.10
N ASP A 648 7.29 63.07 51.84
CA ASP A 648 6.81 61.72 52.19
C ASP A 648 7.36 60.65 51.24
N GLU A 649 7.24 59.39 51.66
CA GLU A 649 7.54 58.24 50.81
C GLU A 649 6.49 58.13 49.69
N ASP A 650 6.93 58.06 48.45
CA ASP A 650 6.06 57.91 47.28
C ASP A 650 6.20 56.51 46.68
N ARG A 651 5.10 55.75 46.71
CA ARG A 651 4.96 54.42 46.10
C ARG A 651 4.00 54.43 44.91
N SER A 652 3.67 55.60 44.38
CA SER A 652 2.74 55.77 43.25
C SER A 652 3.23 55.08 41.97
N LYS A 653 4.54 54.82 41.87
CA LYS A 653 5.15 54.07 40.77
C LYS A 653 5.08 52.57 40.93
N ASN A 654 4.95 52.04 42.15
CA ASN A 654 4.92 50.58 42.38
C ASN A 654 3.72 49.95 41.65
N ARG A 655 3.88 48.71 41.21
CA ARG A 655 2.80 47.95 40.54
C ARG A 655 2.65 46.57 41.14
N THR A 656 1.41 46.10 41.18
CA THR A 656 1.11 44.73 41.62
C THR A 656 0.03 44.05 40.80
N PHE A 657 0.26 42.79 40.48
CA PHE A 657 -0.71 41.90 39.88
C PHE A 657 -0.43 40.46 40.32
N ASN A 658 -1.38 39.56 40.09
CA ASN A 658 -1.26 38.15 40.46
C ASN A 658 -1.29 37.28 39.20
N VAL A 659 -0.50 36.22 39.20
CA VAL A 659 -0.47 35.19 38.15
C VAL A 659 -0.85 33.84 38.78
N SER A 660 -1.83 33.15 38.22
CA SER A 660 -2.26 31.82 38.68
C SER A 660 -2.17 30.78 37.58
N ASP A 661 -1.78 29.56 37.94
CA ASP A 661 -1.80 28.36 37.09
C ASP A 661 -3.07 27.49 37.30
N GLY A 662 -4.08 28.06 37.96
CA GLY A 662 -5.32 27.37 38.35
C GLY A 662 -5.24 26.65 39.70
N THR A 663 -4.03 26.33 40.19
CA THR A 663 -3.82 25.67 41.49
C THR A 663 -3.16 26.59 42.50
N ASN A 664 -2.09 27.26 42.10
CA ASN A 664 -1.29 28.19 42.88
C ASN A 664 -1.46 29.62 42.34
N THR A 665 -1.10 30.61 43.14
CA THR A 665 -1.10 32.02 42.74
C THR A 665 0.16 32.69 43.26
N ALA A 666 0.92 33.31 42.36
CA ALA A 666 2.05 34.17 42.68
C ALA A 666 1.61 35.64 42.63
N THR A 667 1.99 36.42 43.64
CA THR A 667 1.83 37.88 43.63
C THR A 667 3.11 38.50 43.10
N ILE A 668 2.97 39.29 42.05
CA ILE A 668 4.04 40.08 41.45
C ILE A 668 4.04 41.47 42.08
N LEU A 669 5.20 41.89 42.53
CA LEU A 669 5.47 43.21 43.11
C LEU A 669 6.62 43.85 42.34
N LEU A 670 6.33 44.96 41.66
CA LEU A 670 7.34 45.77 40.96
C LEU A 670 7.58 47.02 41.80
N GLU A 671 8.76 47.10 42.43
CA GLU A 671 9.14 48.17 43.37
C GLU A 671 10.56 48.71 43.12
N TRP A 672 11.15 48.35 41.98
CA TRP A 672 12.52 48.70 41.59
C TRP A 672 12.55 49.45 40.26
N GLU A 673 13.67 50.11 39.98
CA GLU A 673 14.00 50.58 38.65
C GLU A 673 14.72 49.45 37.90
N TYR A 674 14.11 48.93 36.83
CA TYR A 674 14.71 47.88 36.01
C TYR A 674 15.46 48.50 34.84
N LEU A 675 16.64 47.97 34.53
CA LEU A 675 17.48 48.53 33.46
C LEU A 675 16.84 48.36 32.07
N ASP A 676 16.25 47.19 31.84
CA ASP A 676 15.61 46.82 30.58
C ASP A 676 14.59 45.68 30.79
N MET A 677 14.01 45.19 29.70
CA MET A 677 13.05 44.08 29.73
C MET A 677 13.66 42.76 30.20
N ASP A 678 14.96 42.53 30.00
CA ASP A 678 15.62 41.30 30.44
C ASP A 678 15.76 41.28 31.97
N ASP A 679 16.09 42.43 32.58
CA ASP A 679 16.11 42.63 34.02
C ASP A 679 14.71 42.44 34.65
N LEU A 680 13.68 43.03 34.03
CA LEU A 680 12.28 42.82 34.45
C LEU A 680 11.86 41.34 34.36
N VAL A 681 12.15 40.67 33.25
CA VAL A 681 11.81 39.24 33.07
C VAL A 681 12.54 38.34 34.07
N SER A 682 13.77 38.68 34.43
CA SER A 682 14.54 37.97 35.46
C SER A 682 13.84 38.04 36.82
N ASP A 683 13.42 39.24 37.24
CA ASP A 683 12.69 39.44 38.49
C ASP A 683 11.30 38.79 38.47
N LEU A 684 10.57 38.90 37.35
CA LEU A 684 9.30 38.19 37.18
C LEU A 684 9.45 36.68 37.40
N ASN A 685 10.47 36.06 36.78
CA ASN A 685 10.71 34.63 36.95
C ASN A 685 11.12 34.26 38.38
N TYR A 686 11.84 35.12 39.09
CA TYR A 686 12.13 34.92 40.51
C TYR A 686 10.85 34.86 41.36
N GLN A 687 9.90 35.76 41.07
CA GLN A 687 8.62 35.83 41.77
C GLN A 687 7.62 34.73 41.35
N LEU A 688 7.73 34.20 40.13
CA LEU A 688 6.86 33.15 39.59
C LEU A 688 7.21 31.72 40.04
N THR A 689 8.24 31.52 40.87
CA THR A 689 8.72 30.19 41.30
C THR A 689 7.68 29.31 42.00
N SER A 690 6.58 29.89 42.49
CA SER A 690 5.48 29.17 43.16
C SER A 690 4.35 28.73 42.23
N VAL A 691 4.40 29.10 40.95
CA VAL A 691 3.41 28.74 39.92
C VAL A 691 4.10 28.07 38.72
N SER A 692 3.36 27.28 37.97
CA SER A 692 3.87 26.60 36.77
C SER A 692 3.79 27.50 35.52
N VAL A 693 4.28 28.74 35.63
CA VAL A 693 4.30 29.77 34.58
C VAL A 693 5.68 30.41 34.53
N THR A 694 6.19 30.67 33.33
CA THR A 694 7.49 31.33 33.10
C THR A 694 7.30 32.61 32.29
N ALA A 695 8.01 33.68 32.64
CA ALA A 695 8.08 34.90 31.85
C ALA A 695 9.21 34.83 30.79
N LYS A 696 8.95 35.32 29.59
CA LYS A 696 9.92 35.41 28.49
C LYS A 696 9.86 36.78 27.83
N LYS A 697 11.02 37.34 27.47
CA LYS A 697 11.10 38.56 26.65
C LYS A 697 10.57 38.27 25.24
N VAL A 698 9.64 39.09 24.75
CA VAL A 698 9.16 39.07 23.36
C VAL A 698 9.95 40.08 22.53
N ASN A 699 10.11 41.29 23.05
CA ASN A 699 10.91 42.38 22.48
C ASN A 699 11.27 43.36 23.61
N ASP A 700 11.91 44.49 23.31
CA ASP A 700 12.38 45.45 24.32
C ASP A 700 11.26 46.16 25.11
N THR A 701 10.00 45.98 24.73
CA THR A 701 8.84 46.60 25.38
C THR A 701 7.80 45.59 25.86
N GLN A 702 7.95 44.29 25.57
CA GLN A 702 6.95 43.28 25.93
C GLN A 702 7.58 42.00 26.44
N PHE A 703 6.91 41.40 27.42
CA PHE A 703 7.15 40.03 27.85
C PHE A 703 5.91 39.18 27.60
N GLN A 704 6.06 37.87 27.74
CA GLN A 704 4.99 36.90 27.65
C GLN A 704 5.08 35.94 28.83
N LEU A 705 3.95 35.67 29.46
CA LEU A 705 3.79 34.59 30.42
C LEU A 705 3.41 33.33 29.65
N VAL A 706 4.14 32.24 29.86
CA VAL A 706 3.94 30.96 29.17
C VAL A 706 3.75 29.88 30.22
N ALA A 707 2.66 29.13 30.10
CA ALA A 707 2.41 27.98 30.96
C ALA A 707 3.47 26.91 30.72
N ASN A 708 3.89 26.21 31.78
CA ASN A 708 4.92 25.18 31.66
C ASN A 708 4.36 23.86 31.08
N SER A 709 3.04 23.74 30.91
CA SER A 709 2.33 22.60 30.28
C SER A 709 1.02 23.08 29.65
N ALA A 710 0.50 22.33 28.68
CA ALA A 710 -0.71 22.66 27.93
C ALA A 710 -2.02 22.51 28.70
N GLU A 711 -2.01 21.80 29.83
CA GLU A 711 -3.19 21.62 30.69
C GLU A 711 -3.41 22.81 31.65
N ILE A 712 -2.44 23.72 31.75
CA ILE A 712 -2.47 24.84 32.69
C ILE A 712 -3.16 26.03 32.02
N THR A 713 -4.15 26.59 32.71
CA THR A 713 -4.77 27.86 32.34
C THR A 713 -4.17 29.01 33.14
N ILE A 714 -3.66 30.04 32.47
CA ILE A 714 -3.09 31.23 33.10
C ILE A 714 -4.22 32.20 33.42
N THR A 715 -4.35 32.60 34.69
CA THR A 715 -5.26 33.67 35.09
C THR A 715 -4.49 34.84 35.69
N ILE A 716 -4.75 36.06 35.19
CA ILE A 716 -4.15 37.30 35.71
C ILE A 716 -5.19 38.12 36.47
N THR A 717 -4.90 38.44 37.73
CA THR A 717 -5.76 39.29 38.59
C THR A 717 -4.93 40.38 39.28
N GLY A 718 -5.54 41.17 40.16
CA GLY A 718 -4.83 42.19 40.95
C GLY A 718 -5.03 43.63 40.45
N THR A 719 -4.57 44.57 41.27
CA THR A 719 -4.88 46.01 41.17
C THR A 719 -4.39 46.63 39.87
N ASP A 720 -3.16 46.33 39.45
CA ASP A 720 -2.53 46.97 38.29
C ASP A 720 -2.55 46.11 37.03
N LYS A 721 -3.25 44.96 37.03
CA LYS A 721 -3.22 44.00 35.91
C LYS A 721 -3.50 44.67 34.56
N SER A 722 -4.43 45.63 34.53
CA SER A 722 -4.89 46.27 33.29
C SER A 722 -3.84 47.16 32.64
N GLN A 723 -2.79 47.54 33.40
CA GLN A 723 -1.64 48.25 32.88
C GLN A 723 -0.71 47.34 32.07
N PHE A 724 -0.73 46.04 32.37
CA PHE A 724 0.16 45.05 31.76
C PHE A 724 -0.56 44.10 30.79
N PHE A 725 -1.86 43.88 30.90
CA PHE A 725 -2.57 42.90 30.08
C PHE A 725 -3.93 43.45 29.61
N GLU A 726 -4.41 42.96 28.47
CA GLU A 726 -5.79 43.20 28.04
C GLU A 726 -6.75 42.29 28.82
N ASN A 727 -8.00 42.75 29.00
CA ASN A 727 -9.02 42.06 29.81
C ASN A 727 -9.57 40.79 29.17
#